data_AF-A0A8B6DB46-F1
#
_entry.id   AF-A0A8B6DB46-F1
#
_cell.length_a   1.000
_cell.length_b   1.000
_cell.length_c   1.000
_cell.angle_alpha   90.00
_cell.angle_beta   90.00
_cell.angle_gamma   90.00
#
_symmetry.space_group_name_H-M   'P 1'
#
loop_
_entity.id
_entity.type
_entity.pdbx_description
1 polymer ?
#
loop_
_entity_poly.entity_id
_entity_poly.type
_entity_poly.pdbx_seq_one_letter_code
_entity_poly.pdbx_strand_id
1 'polypeptide(L)'
;MLGPAIELLKLLTLVIEGAADLYITKHLDPYLQKTKQTQLLRRVYFTERRVNTVTPTVQKYCLISKDKTMFVIPSREDIQKRRIVIVTLATSLALTNLGIKDYFTHIFVDEAAQALEAETVMPLTLASETTCIILAGDHQQISPKVYSPEAMQQKFNMSLLERLHLYYDSYSNRMDKSNSLNLLLSINYRTKMEILRFISSVFYGGPDRLISQSNLQSVLEITPLMFYGVQGVEIQDMDSVSFYNTSEVQEIVERVKELYDTWPSQWGPRQAKKIGVVTPYYDQVQLIRKSLRKRHPDLGTVTVERVNNVQGKEFRALFISTVRTRSLIDTVQTNGSEVDIGDFGFLSDPKLLNTALTRAQSFVAVVGDPVALCAIGECTNVWRTYLQHCKNMKSIRPSSMTLESIKQQVSNMMNSASAKDKMTKITESRKPVNQPQPPPLSRPEKLPPWKKAAGVSNGMNGDVNHTSSESNNNVYNYSISPEGALKQLAGMDTSLIGNDIIIQLIDNLAVICNGKSKPTNTSTPSAEYLNSLVASNPFKYRQCVLKCFDNELFGQTIDVKLPNVNLITQSKCHGALPGDTVVMEMSEDGEHGSVMGVLQQGLDWSEKAFVCRVDPENTGLLIPVDQGICKMYNVVTLPHVNRVNKGHVCVYSLSKNGKINFNNYEKVSILDPGEKLFIVKFLKWDIDLDVAFGIVVGVCPINTMNSVLEVLNIDFNIPSSIENIDIDQLYPTDYTLPSDVSSTHTDMTEKWTFSISSPTEAIVNAFNIEETGDGNYVIGIHTSDVSNYITKDSPIDLVAKQHKISHLEPGRSSVPIIPSKLLENVCSFRTGIDCLALSIFLTVKKTGDIIGVDTKTSIVNSKQSFSYQEVEEILSEPASSSDYLKSCVLVLYYICGMWRQKRLGNAGLYFNLDIQEKTTPEACVLVQELLITVNYHVAQYLLNKLPDVIPLICQLPPRESVLQLWKKQYAADALNSIALTQPFLEIGNVCKCKVACTCIVSFLRQNSIRINDSFNMYQDLFGAICEAADSNAIHTIQKIVVSVESHPQLAVAFKKLKGLLDSFNYQCSGSVSLSDRCNFSLNLVNFVHMTSPADNYMDIVVHRLIKSLIYQQSTPYKVDEIRILCDVVNSSLMNKRMYEQSVNEVHLCNRTTQNSSSPASYPE
;
A
#
# COMPACT_ATOMS: atom_id res chain seq x y z
N MET A 1 -40.52 -19.24 15.20
CA MET A 1 -40.19 -19.78 13.85
C MET A 1 -38.70 -20.07 13.62
N LEU A 2 -37.75 -19.52 14.39
CA LEU A 2 -36.30 -19.76 14.17
C LEU A 2 -35.78 -21.15 14.62
N GLY A 3 -36.48 -21.84 15.53
CA GLY A 3 -36.01 -23.14 16.08
C GLY A 3 -35.73 -24.22 15.03
N PRO A 4 -36.65 -24.52 14.09
CA PRO A 4 -36.42 -25.53 13.05
C PRO A 4 -35.39 -25.12 12.00
N ALA A 5 -35.26 -23.82 11.68
CA ALA A 5 -34.30 -23.33 10.69
C ALA A 5 -32.85 -23.43 11.20
N ILE A 6 -32.63 -23.18 12.50
CA ILE A 6 -31.34 -23.36 13.20
C ILE A 6 -30.89 -24.83 13.17
N GLU A 7 -31.83 -25.77 13.07
CA GLU A 7 -31.50 -27.19 12.87
C GLU A 7 -31.05 -27.50 11.42
N LEU A 8 -31.33 -26.68 10.41
CA LEU A 8 -30.94 -27.00 9.03
C LEU A 8 -29.66 -26.26 8.57
N LEU A 9 -29.32 -25.13 9.20
CA LEU A 9 -28.22 -24.25 8.83
C LEU A 9 -26.83 -24.85 9.14
N LYS A 10 -25.93 -24.83 8.15
CA LYS A 10 -24.50 -25.17 8.34
C LYS A 10 -23.51 -24.01 8.15
N LEU A 11 -23.76 -23.09 7.21
CA LEU A 11 -22.99 -21.85 7.05
C LEU A 11 -23.93 -20.67 6.80
N LEU A 12 -23.71 -19.57 7.53
CA LEU A 12 -24.38 -18.29 7.32
C LEU A 12 -23.32 -17.23 7.01
N THR A 13 -23.48 -16.56 5.88
CA THR A 13 -22.60 -15.49 5.41
C THR A 13 -23.37 -14.18 5.31
N LEU A 14 -22.73 -13.11 5.73
CA LEU A 14 -23.32 -11.78 5.81
C LEU A 14 -22.40 -10.76 5.14
N VAL A 15 -22.99 -9.74 4.52
CA VAL A 15 -22.22 -8.70 3.81
C VAL A 15 -21.36 -7.88 4.77
N ILE A 16 -21.85 -7.60 5.99
CA ILE A 16 -21.20 -6.68 6.94
C ILE A 16 -21.10 -7.32 8.34
N GLU A 17 -19.98 -7.09 9.04
CA GLU A 17 -19.71 -7.62 10.39
C GLU A 17 -20.81 -7.26 11.41
N GLY A 18 -21.29 -6.01 11.40
CA GLY A 18 -22.32 -5.57 12.33
C GLY A 18 -23.65 -6.31 12.20
N ALA A 19 -24.00 -6.77 10.99
CA ALA A 19 -25.20 -7.56 10.75
C ALA A 19 -25.05 -8.98 11.33
N ALA A 20 -23.87 -9.60 11.18
CA ALA A 20 -23.52 -10.87 11.83
C ALA A 20 -23.67 -10.83 13.34
N ASP A 21 -23.18 -9.77 13.96
CA ASP A 21 -23.19 -9.62 15.40
C ASP A 21 -24.60 -9.36 15.95
N LEU A 22 -25.41 -8.60 15.19
CA LEU A 22 -26.82 -8.39 15.49
C LEU A 22 -27.62 -9.69 15.44
N TYR A 23 -27.33 -10.55 14.46
CA TYR A 23 -27.98 -11.86 14.32
C TYR A 23 -27.69 -12.76 15.52
N ILE A 24 -26.43 -12.76 15.97
CA ILE A 24 -26.02 -13.50 17.18
C ILE A 24 -26.74 -12.94 18.40
N THR A 25 -26.66 -11.64 18.64
CA THR A 25 -27.17 -11.01 19.87
C THR A 25 -28.69 -11.02 20.00
N LYS A 26 -29.43 -10.83 18.89
CA LYS A 26 -30.90 -10.76 18.92
C LYS A 26 -31.60 -12.10 18.75
N HIS A 27 -31.01 -13.05 18.03
CA HIS A 27 -31.70 -14.27 17.63
C HIS A 27 -31.03 -15.55 18.12
N LEU A 28 -29.73 -15.72 17.90
CA LEU A 28 -29.05 -16.99 18.17
C LEU A 28 -28.67 -17.17 19.64
N ASP A 29 -28.05 -16.17 20.27
CA ASP A 29 -27.61 -16.24 21.67
C ASP A 29 -28.79 -16.51 22.64
N PRO A 30 -29.94 -15.80 22.55
CA PRO A 30 -31.10 -16.10 23.41
C PRO A 30 -31.64 -17.53 23.23
N TYR A 31 -31.62 -18.06 22.01
CA TYR A 31 -32.07 -19.42 21.71
C TYR A 31 -31.08 -20.46 22.26
N LEU A 32 -29.79 -20.31 21.94
CA LEU A 32 -28.73 -21.25 22.33
C LEU A 32 -28.50 -21.29 23.83
N GLN A 33 -28.70 -20.17 24.54
CA GLN A 33 -28.70 -20.14 25.99
C GLN A 33 -29.91 -20.91 26.56
N LYS A 34 -31.11 -20.70 26.00
CA LYS A 34 -32.33 -21.41 26.42
C LYS A 34 -32.24 -22.93 26.21
N THR A 35 -31.62 -23.37 25.11
CA THR A 35 -31.45 -24.79 24.77
C THR A 35 -30.16 -25.41 25.32
N LYS A 36 -29.28 -24.62 25.95
CA LYS A 36 -27.95 -25.04 26.44
C LYS A 36 -27.05 -25.64 25.35
N GLN A 37 -27.05 -25.04 24.17
CA GLN A 37 -26.33 -25.53 22.97
C GLN A 37 -25.33 -24.51 22.41
N THR A 38 -24.73 -23.67 23.25
CA THR A 38 -23.81 -22.60 22.82
C THR A 38 -22.59 -23.11 22.05
N GLN A 39 -22.19 -24.37 22.26
CA GLN A 39 -21.13 -25.04 21.53
C GLN A 39 -21.42 -25.24 20.03
N LEU A 40 -22.67 -25.14 19.58
CA LEU A 40 -23.02 -25.39 18.17
C LEU A 40 -22.69 -24.22 17.24
N LEU A 41 -22.41 -23.03 17.78
CA LEU A 41 -22.18 -21.80 17.02
C LEU A 41 -20.70 -21.39 17.03
N ARG A 42 -20.22 -20.90 15.88
CA ARG A 42 -18.89 -20.29 15.73
C ARG A 42 -18.99 -19.01 14.90
N ARG A 43 -18.46 -17.91 15.43
CA ARG A 43 -18.23 -16.65 14.71
C ARG A 43 -16.75 -16.53 14.36
N VAL A 44 -16.44 -16.24 13.10
CA VAL A 44 -15.05 -16.07 12.62
C VAL A 44 -14.82 -14.63 12.16
N TYR A 45 -13.86 -13.96 12.76
CA TYR A 45 -13.41 -12.62 12.35
C TYR A 45 -12.08 -12.69 11.62
N PHE A 46 -11.75 -11.62 10.90
CA PHE A 46 -10.39 -11.34 10.47
C PHE A 46 -9.47 -11.07 11.68
N THR A 47 -8.21 -11.49 11.61
CA THR A 47 -7.29 -11.56 12.76
C THR A 47 -6.92 -10.20 13.35
N GLU A 48 -6.87 -9.15 12.52
CA GLU A 48 -6.48 -7.80 12.94
C GLU A 48 -7.64 -6.99 13.53
N ARG A 49 -8.86 -7.55 13.58
CA ARG A 49 -9.98 -6.87 14.23
C ARG A 49 -9.73 -6.79 15.73
N ARG A 50 -9.70 -5.56 16.28
CA ARG A 50 -9.55 -5.33 17.72
C ARG A 50 -10.67 -5.97 18.52
N VAL A 51 -10.34 -6.91 19.41
CA VAL A 51 -11.30 -7.72 20.19
C VAL A 51 -12.22 -6.85 21.07
N ASN A 52 -11.69 -5.75 21.61
CA ASN A 52 -12.44 -4.80 22.46
C ASN A 52 -13.59 -4.07 21.73
N THR A 53 -13.61 -4.07 20.40
CA THR A 53 -14.71 -3.48 19.61
C THR A 53 -15.93 -4.40 19.48
N VAL A 54 -15.81 -5.66 19.92
CA VAL A 54 -16.86 -6.68 19.80
C VAL A 54 -17.51 -6.92 21.16
N THR A 55 -18.84 -7.04 21.19
CA THR A 55 -19.57 -7.22 22.46
C THR A 55 -19.19 -8.53 23.16
N PRO A 56 -19.15 -8.58 24.51
CA PRO A 56 -18.84 -9.79 25.26
C PRO A 56 -19.75 -10.97 24.91
N THR A 57 -21.01 -10.70 24.53
CA THR A 57 -21.96 -11.73 24.07
C THR A 57 -21.49 -12.44 22.81
N VAL A 58 -20.97 -11.69 21.83
CA VAL A 58 -20.48 -12.26 20.57
C VAL A 58 -19.12 -12.93 20.76
N GLN A 59 -18.25 -12.34 21.59
CA GLN A 59 -16.92 -12.90 21.91
C GLN A 59 -17.00 -14.36 22.41
N LYS A 60 -18.09 -14.77 23.10
CA LYS A 60 -18.33 -16.16 23.53
C LYS A 60 -18.28 -17.17 22.38
N TYR A 61 -18.62 -16.74 21.17
CA TYR A 61 -18.69 -17.59 19.98
C TYR A 61 -17.46 -17.45 19.08
N CYS A 62 -16.49 -16.59 19.44
CA CYS A 62 -15.25 -16.40 18.70
C CYS A 62 -14.14 -17.30 19.22
N LEU A 63 -13.09 -17.49 18.41
CA LEU A 63 -11.79 -17.95 18.89
C LEU A 63 -10.93 -16.72 19.11
N ILE A 64 -10.41 -16.59 20.33
CA ILE A 64 -9.62 -15.45 20.77
C ILE A 64 -8.32 -15.99 21.36
N SER A 65 -7.21 -15.30 21.13
CA SER A 65 -5.90 -15.62 21.65
C SER A 65 -5.90 -15.65 23.20
N LYS A 66 -4.92 -16.36 23.79
CA LYS A 66 -4.87 -16.56 25.26
C LYS A 66 -4.77 -15.25 26.04
N ASP A 67 -4.10 -14.26 25.46
CA ASP A 67 -3.92 -12.88 25.94
C ASP A 67 -5.12 -11.97 25.64
N LYS A 68 -6.16 -12.46 24.95
CA LYS A 68 -7.40 -11.74 24.61
C LYS A 68 -7.23 -10.50 23.72
N THR A 69 -6.11 -10.42 23.00
CA THR A 69 -5.76 -9.27 22.15
C THR A 69 -6.26 -9.45 20.72
N MET A 70 -6.30 -10.69 20.20
CA MET A 70 -6.52 -10.99 18.78
C MET A 70 -7.55 -12.11 18.55
N PHE A 71 -8.27 -12.04 17.43
CA PHE A 71 -9.07 -13.17 16.94
C PHE A 71 -8.18 -14.22 16.28
N VAL A 72 -8.53 -15.49 16.46
CA VAL A 72 -7.76 -16.63 15.93
C VAL A 72 -8.56 -17.30 14.81
N ILE A 73 -7.90 -17.58 13.69
CA ILE A 73 -8.50 -18.35 12.59
C ILE A 73 -8.76 -19.78 13.08
N PRO A 74 -9.97 -20.33 12.92
CA PRO A 74 -10.30 -21.66 13.39
C PRO A 74 -9.54 -22.74 12.63
N SER A 75 -9.23 -23.85 13.30
CA SER A 75 -8.76 -25.06 12.62
C SER A 75 -9.91 -25.76 11.89
N ARG A 76 -9.57 -26.69 10.99
CA ARG A 76 -10.57 -27.56 10.32
C ARG A 76 -11.44 -28.30 11.33
N GLU A 77 -10.84 -28.84 12.39
CA GLU A 77 -11.59 -29.53 13.45
C GLU A 77 -12.52 -28.58 14.22
N ASP A 78 -12.07 -27.35 14.49
CA ASP A 78 -12.88 -26.36 15.19
C ASP A 78 -14.15 -26.00 14.44
N ILE A 79 -14.09 -25.97 13.11
CA ILE A 79 -15.24 -25.76 12.24
C ILE A 79 -16.11 -27.01 12.18
N GLN A 80 -15.52 -28.20 11.99
CA GLN A 80 -16.27 -29.44 11.85
C GLN A 80 -17.08 -29.82 13.11
N LYS A 81 -16.65 -29.35 14.29
CA LYS A 81 -17.36 -29.51 15.57
C LYS A 81 -18.57 -28.57 15.73
N ARG A 82 -18.83 -27.68 14.77
CA ARG A 82 -19.84 -26.61 14.88
C ARG A 82 -20.96 -26.86 13.89
N ARG A 83 -22.19 -26.66 14.33
CA ARG A 83 -23.35 -26.77 13.45
C ARG A 83 -23.51 -25.51 12.63
N ILE A 84 -23.31 -24.33 13.22
CA ILE A 84 -23.51 -23.04 12.56
C ILE A 84 -22.20 -22.28 12.58
N VAL A 85 -21.74 -21.88 11.40
CA VAL A 85 -20.58 -20.99 11.24
C VAL A 85 -21.07 -19.67 10.66
N ILE A 86 -20.69 -18.57 11.29
CA ILE A 86 -21.00 -17.21 10.86
C ILE A 86 -19.74 -16.49 10.45
N VAL A 87 -19.68 -16.12 9.18
CA VAL A 87 -18.58 -15.38 8.56
C VAL A 87 -19.12 -14.20 7.75
N THR A 88 -18.26 -13.24 7.43
CA THR A 88 -18.56 -12.30 6.35
C THR A 88 -18.19 -12.91 5.00
N LEU A 89 -18.64 -12.31 3.89
CA LEU A 89 -18.32 -12.78 2.54
C LEU A 89 -16.81 -12.97 2.34
N ALA A 90 -15.99 -11.98 2.70
CA ALA A 90 -14.54 -12.07 2.59
C ALA A 90 -13.92 -13.10 3.57
N THR A 91 -14.37 -13.14 4.83
CA THR A 91 -13.83 -14.11 5.81
C THR A 91 -14.19 -15.55 5.47
N SER A 92 -15.18 -15.81 4.60
CA SER A 92 -15.45 -17.16 4.09
C SER A 92 -14.25 -17.78 3.36
N LEU A 93 -13.39 -16.97 2.74
CA LEU A 93 -12.17 -17.45 2.06
C LEU A 93 -11.19 -18.12 3.04
N ALA A 94 -11.16 -17.67 4.31
CA ALA A 94 -10.37 -18.33 5.33
C ALA A 94 -10.82 -19.79 5.56
N LEU A 95 -12.12 -20.09 5.39
CA LEU A 95 -12.63 -21.46 5.45
C LEU A 95 -12.26 -22.28 4.20
N THR A 96 -12.23 -21.63 3.03
CA THR A 96 -11.82 -22.27 1.77
C THR A 96 -10.35 -22.71 1.85
N ASN A 97 -9.49 -21.85 2.39
CA ASN A 97 -8.06 -22.14 2.60
C ASN A 97 -7.80 -23.29 3.59
N LEU A 98 -8.78 -23.63 4.45
CA LEU A 98 -8.70 -24.79 5.35
C LEU A 98 -9.07 -26.11 4.63
N GLY A 99 -9.35 -26.08 3.33
CA GLY A 99 -9.72 -27.26 2.53
C GLY A 99 -11.07 -27.85 2.92
N ILE A 100 -11.98 -27.04 3.46
CA ILE A 100 -13.32 -27.46 3.89
C ILE A 100 -14.28 -27.39 2.69
N LYS A 101 -14.10 -28.27 1.71
CA LYS A 101 -15.08 -28.51 0.64
C LYS A 101 -16.07 -29.59 1.09
N ASP A 102 -17.30 -29.51 0.59
CA ASP A 102 -18.37 -30.52 0.79
C ASP A 102 -18.87 -30.73 2.23
N TYR A 103 -18.52 -29.85 3.16
CA TYR A 103 -18.97 -29.94 4.56
C TYR A 103 -20.36 -29.32 4.79
N PHE A 104 -20.62 -28.20 4.12
CA PHE A 104 -21.81 -27.39 4.32
C PHE A 104 -22.96 -27.90 3.45
N THR A 105 -24.04 -28.31 4.09
CA THR A 105 -25.28 -28.72 3.41
C THR A 105 -26.08 -27.51 2.94
N HIS A 106 -25.94 -26.38 3.64
CA HIS A 106 -26.60 -25.12 3.32
C HIS A 106 -25.59 -23.98 3.45
N ILE A 107 -25.59 -23.09 2.46
CA ILE A 107 -24.90 -21.80 2.49
C ILE A 107 -25.96 -20.72 2.35
N PHE A 108 -26.15 -19.94 3.41
CA PHE A 108 -27.11 -18.84 3.44
C PHE A 108 -26.35 -17.53 3.32
N VAL A 109 -26.57 -16.78 2.24
CA VAL A 109 -26.06 -15.43 2.06
C VAL A 109 -27.19 -14.45 2.34
N ASP A 110 -27.12 -13.74 3.46
CA ASP A 110 -28.10 -12.73 3.81
C ASP A 110 -27.64 -11.34 3.31
N GLU A 111 -28.61 -10.49 3.00
CA GLU A 111 -28.40 -9.18 2.36
C GLU A 111 -27.66 -9.24 1.01
N ALA A 112 -27.82 -10.36 0.29
CA ALA A 112 -27.17 -10.64 -1.00
C ALA A 112 -27.50 -9.61 -2.09
N ALA A 113 -28.59 -8.84 -1.93
CA ALA A 113 -28.96 -7.76 -2.84
C ALA A 113 -27.92 -6.61 -2.86
N GLN A 114 -27.19 -6.44 -1.75
CA GLN A 114 -26.27 -5.32 -1.51
C GLN A 114 -24.80 -5.69 -1.75
N ALA A 115 -24.51 -6.98 -1.96
CA ALA A 115 -23.17 -7.49 -2.20
C ALA A 115 -22.82 -7.40 -3.69
N LEU A 116 -21.54 -7.17 -3.99
CA LEU A 116 -21.03 -7.36 -5.35
C LEU A 116 -21.19 -8.84 -5.74
N GLU A 117 -21.41 -9.09 -7.02
CA GLU A 117 -21.54 -10.44 -7.55
C GLU A 117 -20.29 -11.27 -7.22
N ALA A 118 -19.09 -10.70 -7.39
CA ALA A 118 -17.82 -11.35 -7.05
C ALA A 118 -17.71 -11.70 -5.55
N GLU A 119 -18.17 -10.83 -4.65
CA GLU A 119 -18.15 -11.10 -3.20
C GLU A 119 -19.12 -12.22 -2.83
N THR A 120 -20.28 -12.27 -3.50
CA THR A 120 -21.30 -13.31 -3.27
C THR A 120 -20.79 -14.69 -3.71
N VAL A 121 -19.89 -14.75 -4.71
CA VAL A 121 -19.28 -15.99 -5.20
C VAL A 121 -18.24 -16.58 -4.22
N MET A 122 -17.57 -15.75 -3.40
CA MET A 122 -16.55 -16.22 -2.45
C MET A 122 -17.01 -17.41 -1.57
N PRO A 123 -18.15 -17.32 -0.85
CA PRO A 123 -18.62 -18.44 -0.04
C PRO A 123 -19.10 -19.64 -0.86
N LEU A 124 -19.45 -19.45 -2.14
CA LEU A 124 -19.85 -20.56 -3.02
C LEU A 124 -18.69 -21.49 -3.36
N THR A 125 -17.45 -21.06 -3.15
CA THR A 125 -16.27 -21.95 -3.26
C THR A 125 -16.27 -23.08 -2.23
N LEU A 126 -17.09 -22.97 -1.18
CA LEU A 126 -17.32 -24.00 -0.15
C LEU A 126 -18.46 -24.96 -0.52
N ALA A 127 -19.20 -24.67 -1.60
CA ALA A 127 -20.33 -25.48 -2.04
C ALA A 127 -19.89 -26.73 -2.81
N SER A 128 -20.70 -27.77 -2.68
CA SER A 128 -20.64 -29.03 -3.43
C SER A 128 -21.87 -29.18 -4.32
N GLU A 129 -21.93 -30.23 -5.14
CA GLU A 129 -23.12 -30.60 -5.91
C GLU A 129 -24.37 -30.87 -5.03
N THR A 130 -24.16 -31.17 -3.75
CA THR A 130 -25.24 -31.45 -2.77
C THR A 130 -25.57 -30.27 -1.87
N THR A 131 -24.85 -29.15 -2.02
CA THR A 131 -25.01 -27.98 -1.15
C THR A 131 -26.15 -27.09 -1.65
N CYS A 132 -27.12 -26.82 -0.78
CA CYS A 132 -28.18 -25.86 -1.07
C CYS A 132 -27.70 -24.42 -0.82
N ILE A 133 -27.79 -23.58 -1.84
CA ILE A 133 -27.42 -22.16 -1.77
C ILE A 133 -28.69 -21.34 -1.62
N ILE A 134 -28.73 -20.50 -0.59
CA ILE A 134 -29.85 -19.60 -0.31
C ILE A 134 -29.32 -18.18 -0.35
N LEU A 135 -29.72 -17.42 -1.36
CA LEU A 135 -29.47 -15.98 -1.43
C LEU A 135 -30.73 -15.27 -0.91
N ALA A 136 -30.59 -14.56 0.20
CA ALA A 136 -31.66 -13.78 0.81
C ALA A 136 -31.32 -12.29 0.77
N GLY A 137 -32.34 -11.48 0.55
CA GLY A 137 -32.22 -10.03 0.44
C GLY A 137 -33.36 -9.46 -0.37
N ASP A 138 -33.42 -8.15 -0.43
CA ASP A 138 -34.46 -7.44 -1.16
C ASP A 138 -33.87 -6.81 -2.42
N HIS A 139 -34.16 -7.40 -3.57
CA HIS A 139 -33.68 -6.93 -4.89
C HIS A 139 -34.11 -5.50 -5.24
N GLN A 140 -35.13 -4.95 -4.57
CA GLN A 140 -35.59 -3.56 -4.72
C GLN A 140 -34.95 -2.60 -3.70
N GLN A 141 -34.05 -3.07 -2.84
CA GLN A 141 -33.24 -2.23 -1.95
C GLN A 141 -31.86 -1.94 -2.56
N ILE A 142 -31.04 -1.14 -1.89
CA ILE A 142 -29.76 -0.63 -2.42
C ILE A 142 -28.89 -1.76 -2.98
N SER A 143 -28.43 -1.56 -4.21
CA SER A 143 -27.46 -2.42 -4.89
C SER A 143 -26.01 -2.08 -4.46
N PRO A 144 -25.03 -2.98 -4.70
CA PRO A 144 -23.63 -2.66 -4.48
C PRO A 144 -23.20 -1.40 -5.26
N LYS A 145 -22.43 -0.52 -4.61
CA LYS A 145 -21.93 0.70 -5.23
C LYS A 145 -20.72 0.40 -6.11
N VAL A 146 -20.78 0.81 -7.37
CA VAL A 146 -19.69 0.74 -8.34
C VAL A 146 -19.40 2.16 -8.82
N TYR A 147 -18.14 2.57 -8.73
CA TYR A 147 -17.73 3.95 -9.02
C TYR A 147 -17.23 4.13 -10.46
N SER A 148 -16.85 3.04 -11.16
CA SER A 148 -16.47 3.10 -12.58
C SER A 148 -17.71 3.17 -13.48
N PRO A 149 -17.85 4.21 -14.32
CA PRO A 149 -18.91 4.30 -15.32
C PRO A 149 -18.92 3.12 -16.30
N GLU A 150 -17.76 2.66 -16.74
CA GLU A 150 -17.60 1.51 -17.64
C GLU A 150 -18.13 0.23 -16.99
N ALA A 151 -17.79 0.00 -15.72
CA ALA A 151 -18.27 -1.14 -14.96
C ALA A 151 -19.80 -1.08 -14.74
N MET A 152 -20.36 0.11 -14.51
CA MET A 152 -21.81 0.30 -14.43
C MET A 152 -22.51 0.01 -15.77
N GLN A 153 -21.93 0.45 -16.90
CA GLN A 153 -22.45 0.13 -18.24
C GLN A 153 -22.50 -1.39 -18.49
N GLN A 154 -21.52 -2.12 -17.96
CA GLN A 154 -21.47 -3.58 -18.00
C GLN A 154 -22.30 -4.28 -16.90
N LYS A 155 -23.10 -3.52 -16.13
CA LYS A 155 -24.00 -4.01 -15.06
C LYS A 155 -23.28 -4.70 -13.90
N PHE A 156 -22.05 -4.29 -13.57
CA PHE A 156 -21.35 -4.76 -12.35
C PHE A 156 -21.96 -4.21 -11.05
N ASN A 157 -22.79 -3.17 -11.15
CA ASN A 157 -23.59 -2.66 -10.02
C ASN A 157 -24.84 -3.51 -9.73
N MET A 158 -25.04 -4.61 -10.44
CA MET A 158 -26.13 -5.55 -10.21
C MET A 158 -25.64 -6.70 -9.31
N SER A 159 -26.37 -7.01 -8.24
CA SER A 159 -26.02 -8.14 -7.37
C SER A 159 -26.41 -9.48 -8.01
N LEU A 160 -25.77 -10.56 -7.55
CA LEU A 160 -26.08 -11.92 -8.01
C LEU A 160 -27.55 -12.28 -7.75
N LEU A 161 -28.09 -11.88 -6.58
CA LEU A 161 -29.50 -12.07 -6.22
C LEU A 161 -30.43 -11.42 -7.25
N GLU A 162 -30.15 -10.15 -7.59
CA GLU A 162 -30.96 -9.41 -8.55
C GLU A 162 -30.87 -10.03 -9.95
N ARG A 163 -29.66 -10.43 -10.36
CA ARG A 163 -29.41 -11.07 -11.66
C ARG A 163 -30.18 -12.38 -11.80
N LEU A 164 -30.11 -13.23 -10.79
CA LEU A 164 -30.86 -14.50 -10.75
C LEU A 164 -32.36 -14.26 -10.66
N HIS A 165 -32.81 -13.24 -9.91
CA HIS A 165 -34.21 -12.86 -9.86
C HIS A 165 -34.76 -12.56 -11.25
N LEU A 166 -34.11 -11.66 -12.02
CA LEU A 166 -34.53 -11.33 -13.38
C LEU A 166 -34.46 -12.54 -14.32
N TYR A 167 -33.43 -13.37 -14.20
CA TYR A 167 -33.28 -14.59 -15.01
C TYR A 167 -34.45 -15.54 -14.78
N TYR A 168 -34.74 -15.90 -13.53
CA TYR A 168 -35.81 -16.83 -13.20
C TYR A 168 -37.21 -16.23 -13.39
N ASP A 169 -37.39 -14.92 -13.22
CA ASP A 169 -38.67 -14.26 -13.51
C ASP A 169 -38.98 -14.36 -15.02
N SER A 170 -37.98 -14.13 -15.88
CA SER A 170 -38.10 -14.31 -17.33
C SER A 170 -38.37 -15.76 -17.75
N TYR A 171 -37.84 -16.74 -17.01
CA TYR A 171 -38.05 -18.18 -17.24
C TYR A 171 -39.40 -18.69 -16.69
N SER A 172 -39.87 -18.14 -15.57
CA SER A 172 -41.10 -18.56 -14.90
C SER A 172 -42.38 -18.25 -15.70
N ASN A 173 -42.31 -17.29 -16.62
CA ASN A 173 -43.36 -17.06 -17.62
C ASN A 173 -43.54 -18.24 -18.61
N ARG A 174 -42.72 -19.30 -18.52
CA ARG A 174 -42.78 -20.50 -19.39
C ARG A 174 -43.01 -21.83 -18.64
N MET A 175 -43.14 -21.85 -17.31
CA MET A 175 -43.27 -23.07 -16.48
C MET A 175 -44.32 -22.93 -15.37
N ASP A 176 -44.79 -24.06 -14.84
CA ASP A 176 -45.76 -24.14 -13.74
C ASP A 176 -45.25 -23.42 -12.47
N LYS A 177 -46.09 -22.58 -11.84
CA LYS A 177 -45.74 -21.74 -10.67
C LYS A 177 -45.26 -22.53 -9.44
N SER A 178 -45.45 -23.85 -9.40
CA SER A 178 -45.08 -24.72 -8.28
C SER A 178 -43.58 -25.02 -8.16
N ASN A 179 -42.78 -24.74 -9.21
CA ASN A 179 -41.32 -24.98 -9.25
C ASN A 179 -40.49 -23.68 -9.32
N SER A 180 -41.05 -22.54 -8.92
CA SER A 180 -40.33 -21.27 -8.92
C SER A 180 -39.20 -21.28 -7.88
N LEU A 181 -37.95 -21.17 -8.35
CA LEU A 181 -36.76 -20.97 -7.51
C LEU A 181 -36.72 -19.56 -6.88
N ASN A 182 -37.63 -18.67 -7.30
CA ASN A 182 -37.84 -17.35 -6.71
C ASN A 182 -38.97 -17.40 -5.67
N LEU A 183 -38.63 -17.23 -4.39
CA LEU A 183 -39.58 -17.10 -3.29
C LEU A 183 -39.67 -15.64 -2.83
N LEU A 184 -40.81 -15.00 -3.06
CA LEU A 184 -41.10 -13.67 -2.52
C LEU A 184 -41.87 -13.79 -1.20
N LEU A 185 -41.31 -13.25 -0.12
CA LEU A 185 -42.00 -13.16 1.16
C LEU A 185 -42.98 -11.99 1.14
N SER A 186 -44.25 -12.27 0.89
CA SER A 186 -45.32 -11.26 0.78
C SER A 186 -45.85 -10.77 2.13
N ILE A 187 -45.64 -11.50 3.23
CA ILE A 187 -46.21 -11.15 4.54
C ILE A 187 -45.23 -10.29 5.34
N ASN A 188 -45.65 -9.09 5.72
CA ASN A 188 -44.90 -8.17 6.59
C ASN A 188 -45.59 -8.03 7.95
N TYR A 189 -44.93 -8.49 9.02
CA TYR A 189 -45.48 -8.52 10.38
C TYR A 189 -45.29 -7.22 11.17
N ARG A 190 -44.59 -6.22 10.61
CA ARG A 190 -44.05 -5.08 11.38
C ARG A 190 -44.61 -3.71 10.97
N THR A 191 -44.87 -3.51 9.68
CA THR A 191 -45.19 -2.21 9.10
C THR A 191 -46.70 -2.05 8.96
N LYS A 192 -47.22 -0.88 9.35
CA LYS A 192 -48.63 -0.50 9.21
C LYS A 192 -49.09 -0.60 7.73
N MET A 193 -50.31 -1.09 7.51
CA MET A 193 -50.84 -1.43 6.18
C MET A 193 -50.76 -0.27 5.17
N GLU A 194 -51.02 0.96 5.58
CA GLU A 194 -51.02 2.12 4.69
C GLU A 194 -49.62 2.46 4.14
N ILE A 195 -48.58 2.32 4.97
CA ILE A 195 -47.18 2.48 4.54
C ILE A 195 -46.81 1.32 3.60
N LEU A 196 -47.19 0.09 3.97
CA LEU A 196 -46.85 -1.09 3.20
C LEU A 196 -47.54 -1.11 1.83
N ARG A 197 -48.80 -0.69 1.75
CA ARG A 197 -49.56 -0.59 0.49
C ARG A 197 -48.90 0.40 -0.46
N PHE A 198 -48.44 1.54 0.05
CA PHE A 198 -47.66 2.49 -0.74
C PHE A 198 -46.37 1.83 -1.28
N ILE A 199 -45.55 1.25 -0.41
CA ILE A 199 -44.30 0.58 -0.80
C ILE A 199 -44.56 -0.53 -1.83
N SER A 200 -45.56 -1.38 -1.58
CA SER A 200 -45.96 -2.50 -2.47
C SER A 200 -46.37 -2.00 -3.85
N SER A 201 -47.18 -0.95 -3.91
CA SER A 201 -47.66 -0.38 -5.17
C SER A 201 -46.56 0.23 -6.02
N VAL A 202 -45.55 0.85 -5.39
CA VAL A 202 -44.50 1.59 -6.08
C VAL A 202 -43.33 0.68 -6.48
N PHE A 203 -42.84 -0.14 -5.56
CA PHE A 203 -41.59 -0.89 -5.75
C PHE A 203 -41.79 -2.36 -6.13
N TYR A 204 -42.97 -2.92 -5.83
CA TYR A 204 -43.22 -4.35 -6.01
C TYR A 204 -44.38 -4.62 -6.99
N GLY A 205 -44.79 -3.66 -7.83
CA GLY A 205 -45.68 -3.98 -8.96
C GLY A 205 -47.13 -4.33 -8.60
N GLY A 206 -47.62 -3.93 -7.41
CA GLY A 206 -49.05 -4.01 -7.09
C GLY A 206 -49.37 -3.79 -5.61
N PRO A 207 -50.55 -3.26 -5.26
CA PRO A 207 -50.92 -2.90 -3.88
C PRO A 207 -51.08 -4.11 -2.93
N ASP A 208 -51.33 -5.30 -3.48
CA ASP A 208 -51.62 -6.53 -2.71
C ASP A 208 -50.45 -7.54 -2.72
N ARG A 209 -49.31 -7.18 -3.30
CA ARG A 209 -48.12 -8.06 -3.34
C ARG A 209 -47.45 -8.19 -1.97
N LEU A 210 -47.57 -7.16 -1.13
CA LEU A 210 -47.17 -7.19 0.28
C LEU A 210 -48.39 -7.03 1.19
N ILE A 211 -48.56 -7.93 2.16
CA ILE A 211 -49.70 -8.00 3.08
C ILE A 211 -49.20 -7.72 4.49
N SER A 212 -49.79 -6.73 5.18
CA SER A 212 -49.46 -6.47 6.59
C SER A 212 -50.22 -7.43 7.51
N GLN A 213 -49.48 -8.04 8.43
CA GLN A 213 -50.01 -8.80 9.57
C GLN A 213 -49.59 -8.18 10.92
N SER A 214 -49.35 -6.88 10.96
CA SER A 214 -48.96 -6.21 12.20
C SER A 214 -50.13 -6.09 13.20
N ASN A 215 -49.89 -6.43 14.47
CA ASN A 215 -50.85 -6.23 15.58
C ASN A 215 -50.91 -4.76 16.07
N LEU A 216 -50.48 -3.80 15.24
CA LEU A 216 -50.43 -2.40 15.62
C LEU A 216 -51.86 -1.82 15.53
N GLN A 217 -52.46 -1.54 16.69
CA GLN A 217 -53.77 -0.88 16.75
C GLN A 217 -53.75 0.43 15.96
N SER A 218 -54.81 0.70 15.20
CA SER A 218 -55.01 1.95 14.49
C SER A 218 -55.11 3.11 15.48
N VAL A 219 -54.02 3.84 15.70
CA VAL A 219 -54.07 5.12 16.41
C VAL A 219 -54.80 6.10 15.48
N LEU A 220 -56.00 6.53 15.87
CA LEU A 220 -56.87 7.41 15.09
C LEU A 220 -56.29 8.83 14.91
N GLU A 221 -55.29 9.21 15.71
CA GLU A 221 -54.79 10.59 15.80
C GLU A 221 -53.55 10.89 14.93
N ILE A 222 -52.79 9.87 14.46
CA ILE A 222 -51.58 10.09 13.66
C ILE A 222 -51.70 9.45 12.27
N THR A 223 -51.57 10.29 11.23
CA THR A 223 -51.57 9.86 9.84
C THR A 223 -50.26 9.13 9.49
N PRO A 224 -50.29 7.93 8.87
CA PRO A 224 -49.08 7.11 8.66
C PRO A 224 -48.05 7.68 7.68
N LEU A 225 -48.50 8.43 6.67
CA LEU A 225 -47.63 9.12 5.71
C LEU A 225 -47.90 10.62 5.81
N MET A 226 -46.85 11.42 5.96
CA MET A 226 -46.92 12.88 6.02
C MET A 226 -45.89 13.53 5.12
N PHE A 227 -46.22 14.74 4.65
CA PHE A 227 -45.31 15.56 3.86
C PHE A 227 -45.27 17.00 4.41
N TYR A 228 -44.07 17.48 4.66
CA TYR A 228 -43.79 18.86 5.08
C TYR A 228 -43.00 19.56 3.97
N GLY A 229 -43.68 20.43 3.25
CA GLY A 229 -43.11 21.20 2.16
C GLY A 229 -42.28 22.36 2.70
N VAL A 230 -40.98 22.35 2.38
CA VAL A 230 -40.03 23.38 2.79
C VAL A 230 -39.51 24.11 1.57
N GLN A 231 -39.55 25.44 1.61
CA GLN A 231 -38.81 26.28 0.67
C GLN A 231 -37.48 26.65 1.33
N GLY A 232 -36.44 25.91 0.98
CA GLY A 232 -35.08 26.13 1.47
C GLY A 232 -34.10 26.35 0.33
N VAL A 233 -32.83 26.49 0.67
CA VAL A 233 -31.72 26.55 -0.28
C VAL A 233 -30.80 25.38 0.02
N GLU A 234 -30.42 24.64 -1.02
CA GLU A 234 -29.36 23.65 -0.90
C GLU A 234 -28.01 24.37 -0.89
N ILE A 235 -27.18 24.07 0.12
CA ILE A 235 -25.85 24.63 0.29
C ILE A 235 -24.86 23.46 0.27
N GLN A 236 -23.74 23.69 -0.39
CA GLN A 236 -22.55 22.84 -0.34
C GLN A 236 -21.43 23.73 0.16
N ASP A 237 -20.82 23.36 1.29
CA ASP A 237 -19.64 24.08 1.79
C ASP A 237 -18.45 23.83 0.86
N MET A 238 -17.53 24.79 0.75
CA MET A 238 -16.34 24.66 -0.11
C MET A 238 -15.48 23.44 0.24
N ASP A 239 -15.58 23.02 1.49
CA ASP A 239 -14.82 21.94 2.10
C ASP A 239 -15.62 20.64 2.18
N SER A 240 -16.68 20.48 1.38
CA SER A 240 -17.50 19.28 1.42
C SER A 240 -18.12 18.92 0.07
N VAL A 241 -18.09 17.63 -0.26
CA VAL A 241 -18.84 17.05 -1.39
C VAL A 241 -20.32 16.77 -1.04
N SER A 242 -20.73 17.06 0.20
CA SER A 242 -22.07 16.80 0.72
C SER A 242 -22.90 18.09 0.78
N PHE A 243 -24.21 17.93 0.71
CA PHE A 243 -25.16 19.04 0.69
C PHE A 243 -25.96 19.11 1.98
N TYR A 244 -26.38 20.30 2.35
CA TYR A 244 -27.31 20.51 3.45
C TYR A 244 -28.33 21.60 3.14
N ASN A 245 -29.44 21.57 3.87
CA ASN A 245 -30.52 22.53 3.75
C ASN A 245 -31.01 22.88 5.16
N THR A 246 -30.61 24.06 5.65
CA THR A 246 -30.87 24.51 7.01
C THR A 246 -32.36 24.67 7.31
N SER A 247 -33.17 25.06 6.32
CA SER A 247 -34.63 25.14 6.46
C SER A 247 -35.24 23.75 6.69
N GLU A 248 -34.79 22.73 5.96
CA GLU A 248 -35.23 21.35 6.21
C GLU A 248 -34.79 20.85 7.60
N VAL A 249 -33.56 21.19 8.03
CA VAL A 249 -33.07 20.83 9.38
C VAL A 249 -33.97 21.40 10.47
N GLN A 250 -34.35 22.68 10.37
CA GLN A 250 -35.22 23.33 11.35
C GLN A 250 -36.60 22.66 11.39
N GLU A 251 -37.19 22.41 10.23
CA GLU A 251 -38.50 21.75 10.12
C GLU A 251 -38.44 20.33 10.71
N ILE A 252 -37.43 19.53 10.38
CA ILE A 252 -37.23 18.18 10.95
C ILE A 252 -37.14 18.23 12.47
N VAL A 253 -36.31 19.13 13.01
CA VAL A 253 -36.10 19.24 14.46
C VAL A 253 -37.41 19.58 15.18
N GLU A 254 -38.21 20.47 14.62
CA GLU A 254 -39.48 20.87 15.23
C GLU A 254 -40.51 19.74 15.14
N ARG A 255 -40.63 19.04 14.00
CA ARG A 255 -41.58 17.92 13.85
C ARG A 255 -41.17 16.69 14.67
N VAL A 256 -39.87 16.41 14.80
CA VAL A 256 -39.36 15.35 15.67
C VAL A 256 -39.69 15.66 17.13
N LYS A 257 -39.52 16.92 17.55
CA LYS A 257 -39.88 17.36 18.89
C LYS A 257 -41.39 17.25 19.13
N GLU A 258 -42.19 17.75 18.20
CA GLU A 258 -43.65 17.68 18.29
C GLU A 258 -44.13 16.23 18.47
N LEU A 259 -43.60 15.29 17.68
CA LEU A 259 -43.93 13.87 17.83
C LEU A 259 -43.42 13.27 19.15
N TYR A 260 -42.26 13.73 19.63
CA TYR A 260 -41.71 13.30 20.91
C TYR A 260 -42.57 13.79 22.09
N ASP A 261 -43.09 15.01 22.01
CA ASP A 261 -43.94 15.61 23.04
C ASP A 261 -45.37 15.04 22.99
N THR A 262 -45.88 14.74 21.79
CA THR A 262 -47.21 14.15 21.54
C THR A 262 -47.16 12.62 21.36
N TRP A 263 -46.17 11.96 21.94
CA TRP A 263 -45.92 10.53 21.76
C TRP A 263 -47.17 9.67 22.05
N PRO A 264 -47.70 8.90 21.08
CA PRO A 264 -48.89 8.09 21.28
C PRO A 264 -48.71 7.06 22.39
N SER A 265 -49.65 7.02 23.33
CA SER A 265 -49.63 6.05 24.43
C SER A 265 -49.66 4.59 23.92
N GLN A 266 -50.30 4.34 22.78
CA GLN A 266 -50.38 3.02 22.14
C GLN A 266 -49.03 2.54 21.57
N TRP A 267 -48.04 3.43 21.40
CA TRP A 267 -46.69 3.06 20.96
C TRP A 267 -45.80 2.57 22.11
N GLY A 268 -46.33 2.55 23.33
CA GLY A 268 -45.61 2.23 24.56
C GLY A 268 -44.89 3.44 25.15
N PRO A 269 -43.97 3.24 26.10
CA PRO A 269 -43.29 4.35 26.76
C PRO A 269 -42.47 5.15 25.75
N ARG A 270 -42.52 6.48 25.91
CA ARG A 270 -41.82 7.46 25.07
C ARG A 270 -40.33 7.16 25.02
N GLN A 271 -39.81 7.00 23.80
CA GLN A 271 -38.42 6.60 23.55
C GLN A 271 -37.88 7.30 22.29
N ALA A 272 -37.03 8.32 22.47
CA ALA A 272 -36.42 9.07 21.36
C ALA A 272 -35.60 8.16 20.43
N LYS A 273 -34.91 7.13 20.94
CA LYS A 273 -34.19 6.12 20.15
C LYS A 273 -35.04 5.34 19.14
N LYS A 274 -36.38 5.37 19.27
CA LYS A 274 -37.32 4.73 18.34
C LYS A 274 -37.69 5.65 17.16
N ILE A 275 -37.23 6.90 17.17
CA ILE A 275 -37.35 7.84 16.07
C ILE A 275 -36.06 7.78 15.24
N GLY A 276 -36.23 7.65 13.92
CA GLY A 276 -35.14 7.69 12.95
C GLY A 276 -35.26 8.91 12.05
N VAL A 277 -34.13 9.54 11.70
CA VAL A 277 -34.04 10.56 10.66
C VAL A 277 -33.02 10.10 9.62
N VAL A 278 -33.41 10.06 8.35
CA VAL A 278 -32.54 9.60 7.25
C VAL A 278 -32.42 10.65 6.15
N THR A 279 -31.22 10.76 5.60
CA THR A 279 -30.86 11.67 4.51
C THR A 279 -29.67 11.09 3.73
N PRO A 280 -29.53 11.32 2.42
CA PRO A 280 -28.37 10.82 1.67
C PRO A 280 -27.07 11.57 2.00
N TYR A 281 -27.16 12.78 2.56
CA TYR A 281 -26.03 13.69 2.72
C TYR A 281 -25.43 13.69 4.13
N TYR A 282 -24.10 13.66 4.22
CA TYR A 282 -23.37 13.59 5.48
C TYR A 282 -23.51 14.87 6.31
N ASP A 283 -23.38 16.04 5.70
CA ASP A 283 -23.45 17.33 6.42
C ASP A 283 -24.84 17.58 6.99
N GLN A 284 -25.87 17.19 6.24
CA GLN A 284 -27.25 17.22 6.73
C GLN A 284 -27.41 16.35 8.00
N VAL A 285 -26.77 15.16 8.05
CA VAL A 285 -26.77 14.33 9.28
C VAL A 285 -26.15 15.07 10.46
N GLN A 286 -24.98 15.69 10.27
CA GLN A 286 -24.27 16.38 11.36
C GLN A 286 -25.07 17.57 11.88
N LEU A 287 -25.67 18.36 10.98
CA LEU A 287 -26.48 19.52 11.35
C LEU A 287 -27.76 19.13 12.08
N ILE A 288 -28.45 18.07 11.65
CA ILE A 288 -29.64 17.57 12.35
C ILE A 288 -29.27 17.06 13.75
N ARG A 289 -28.18 16.28 13.90
CA ARG A 289 -27.70 15.79 15.21
C ARG A 289 -27.40 16.94 16.16
N LYS A 290 -26.66 17.94 15.68
CA LYS A 290 -26.30 19.14 16.46
C LYS A 290 -27.56 19.90 16.90
N SER A 291 -28.52 20.07 15.99
CA SER A 291 -29.74 20.84 16.24
C SER A 291 -30.71 20.12 17.19
N LEU A 292 -30.87 18.80 17.07
CA LEU A 292 -31.67 17.98 17.99
C LEU A 292 -31.11 18.02 19.42
N ARG A 293 -29.78 17.84 19.58
CA ARG A 293 -29.11 17.93 20.89
C ARG A 293 -29.28 19.30 21.54
N LYS A 294 -29.22 20.37 20.74
CA LYS A 294 -29.44 21.75 21.22
C LYS A 294 -30.90 22.00 21.62
N ARG A 295 -31.87 21.36 20.96
CA ARG A 295 -33.30 21.61 21.16
C ARG A 295 -33.86 20.97 22.43
N HIS A 296 -33.43 19.76 22.79
CA HIS A 296 -33.87 19.05 23.99
C HIS A 296 -32.88 17.92 24.37
N PRO A 297 -32.54 17.70 25.66
CA PRO A 297 -31.56 16.69 26.08
C PRO A 297 -31.87 15.27 25.58
N ASP A 298 -33.13 14.82 25.71
CA ASP A 298 -33.53 13.46 25.32
C ASP A 298 -33.51 13.22 23.80
N LEU A 299 -33.64 14.29 22.99
CA LEU A 299 -33.61 14.19 21.53
C LEU A 299 -32.20 13.90 20.99
N GLY A 300 -31.16 14.02 21.82
CA GLY A 300 -29.81 13.60 21.47
C GLY A 300 -29.68 12.08 21.20
N THR A 301 -30.67 11.28 21.63
CA THR A 301 -30.72 9.82 21.41
C THR A 301 -31.49 9.40 20.16
N VAL A 302 -32.08 10.35 19.40
CA VAL A 302 -32.70 10.09 18.10
C VAL A 302 -31.63 9.59 17.12
N THR A 303 -31.94 8.55 16.35
CA THR A 303 -30.99 8.01 15.39
C THR A 303 -31.05 8.82 14.09
N VAL A 304 -30.01 9.59 13.80
CA VAL A 304 -29.88 10.35 12.56
C VAL A 304 -28.74 9.74 11.76
N GLU A 305 -28.99 9.25 10.55
CA GLU A 305 -28.00 8.49 9.77
C GLU A 305 -28.15 8.69 8.27
N ARG A 306 -27.07 8.39 7.52
CA ARG A 306 -27.19 8.17 6.08
C ARG A 306 -27.95 6.88 5.80
N VAL A 307 -28.61 6.79 4.64
CA VAL A 307 -29.40 5.59 4.28
C VAL A 307 -28.53 4.32 4.27
N ASN A 308 -27.28 4.42 3.82
CA ASN A 308 -26.34 3.30 3.83
C ASN A 308 -26.05 2.77 5.25
N ASN A 309 -26.26 3.57 6.30
CA ASN A 309 -25.94 3.26 7.69
C ASN A 309 -27.15 2.79 8.52
N VAL A 310 -28.33 2.63 7.91
CA VAL A 310 -29.56 2.18 8.61
C VAL A 310 -29.91 0.71 8.36
N GLN A 311 -29.02 -0.06 7.76
CA GLN A 311 -29.20 -1.49 7.56
C GLN A 311 -29.39 -2.23 8.89
N GLY A 312 -30.37 -3.13 8.97
CA GLY A 312 -30.73 -3.87 10.19
C GLY A 312 -31.33 -3.02 11.33
N LYS A 313 -31.54 -1.71 11.13
CA LYS A 313 -32.22 -0.82 12.08
C LYS A 313 -33.69 -0.64 11.70
N GLU A 314 -34.55 -0.48 12.69
CA GLU A 314 -35.98 -0.21 12.48
C GLU A 314 -36.44 0.90 13.40
N PHE A 315 -37.36 1.73 12.90
CA PHE A 315 -37.85 2.90 13.60
C PHE A 315 -39.37 2.85 13.72
N ARG A 316 -39.88 3.22 14.90
CA ARG A 316 -41.31 3.41 15.12
C ARG A 316 -41.83 4.52 14.20
N ALA A 317 -41.08 5.62 14.16
CA ALA A 317 -41.33 6.79 13.33
C ALA A 317 -40.07 7.16 12.56
N LEU A 318 -40.21 7.40 11.26
CA LEU A 318 -39.12 7.75 10.35
C LEU A 318 -39.35 9.13 9.73
N PHE A 319 -38.34 9.99 9.80
CA PHE A 319 -38.29 11.26 9.08
C PHE A 319 -37.27 11.17 7.94
N ILE A 320 -37.62 11.71 6.77
CA ILE A 320 -36.77 11.73 5.57
C ILE A 320 -36.48 13.18 5.20
N SER A 321 -35.20 13.57 5.12
CA SER A 321 -34.76 14.87 4.58
C SER A 321 -34.28 14.70 3.15
N THR A 322 -34.87 15.44 2.21
CA THR A 322 -34.52 15.32 0.78
C THR A 322 -33.38 16.24 0.36
N VAL A 323 -33.19 17.35 1.07
CA VAL A 323 -32.15 18.39 0.93
C VAL A 323 -32.20 19.19 -0.38
N ARG A 324 -32.30 18.49 -1.51
CA ARG A 324 -32.28 19.03 -2.87
C ARG A 324 -33.50 19.90 -3.16
N THR A 325 -33.29 20.97 -3.93
CA THR A 325 -34.33 21.96 -4.22
C THR A 325 -34.47 22.22 -5.72
N ARG A 326 -35.47 23.03 -6.10
CA ARG A 326 -35.73 23.38 -7.51
C ARG A 326 -34.60 24.17 -8.19
N SER A 327 -33.63 24.73 -7.46
CA SER A 327 -32.48 25.47 -8.00
C SER A 327 -31.56 24.62 -8.87
N LEU A 328 -31.63 23.29 -8.74
CA LEU A 328 -30.79 22.35 -9.47
C LEU A 328 -30.91 22.49 -11.00
N ILE A 329 -32.05 22.98 -11.51
CA ILE A 329 -32.28 23.22 -12.95
C ILE A 329 -31.42 24.36 -13.51
N ASP A 330 -31.10 25.35 -12.66
CA ASP A 330 -30.27 26.49 -13.04
C ASP A 330 -28.79 26.11 -13.05
N THR A 331 -28.38 25.19 -12.18
CA THR A 331 -26.98 24.75 -12.00
C THR A 331 -26.50 23.75 -13.06
N VAL A 332 -27.41 23.04 -13.76
CA VAL A 332 -27.05 22.19 -14.90
C VAL A 332 -26.64 23.10 -16.09
N GLN A 333 -25.35 23.43 -16.18
CA GLN A 333 -24.74 24.09 -17.32
C GLN A 333 -24.15 23.05 -18.29
N THR A 334 -24.43 23.23 -19.58
CA THR A 334 -23.88 22.45 -20.68
C THR A 334 -22.44 22.90 -20.98
N ASN A 335 -21.47 22.34 -20.28
CA ASN A 335 -20.10 22.32 -20.79
C ASN A 335 -20.00 21.17 -21.81
N GLY A 336 -19.38 21.42 -22.96
CA GLY A 336 -19.40 20.58 -24.16
C GLY A 336 -18.62 19.25 -24.09
N SER A 337 -18.62 18.59 -22.94
CA SER A 337 -18.04 17.25 -22.73
C SER A 337 -18.89 16.59 -21.65
N GLU A 338 -19.53 15.46 -21.99
CA GLU A 338 -20.37 14.58 -21.16
C GLU A 338 -21.10 15.20 -19.95
N VAL A 339 -22.44 15.19 -20.02
CA VAL A 339 -23.28 15.57 -18.88
C VAL A 339 -23.07 14.55 -17.76
N ASP A 340 -22.37 14.92 -16.69
CA ASP A 340 -22.31 14.14 -15.46
C ASP A 340 -23.67 14.23 -14.75
N ILE A 341 -24.56 13.29 -15.07
CA ILE A 341 -25.92 13.23 -14.49
C ILE A 341 -25.81 12.61 -13.11
N GLY A 342 -25.40 13.43 -12.13
CA GLY A 342 -25.09 13.01 -10.76
C GLY A 342 -26.21 12.27 -10.01
N ASP A 343 -25.81 11.54 -8.96
CA ASP A 343 -26.68 10.95 -7.94
C ASP A 343 -27.30 12.04 -7.05
N PHE A 344 -28.57 12.38 -7.30
CA PHE A 344 -29.39 13.31 -6.53
C PHE A 344 -30.05 12.66 -5.30
N GLY A 345 -29.57 11.49 -4.87
CA GLY A 345 -30.08 10.76 -3.72
C GLY A 345 -31.54 10.38 -3.89
N PHE A 346 -32.40 10.86 -2.99
CA PHE A 346 -33.83 10.54 -2.98
C PHE A 346 -34.63 11.03 -4.19
N LEU A 347 -34.06 11.89 -5.04
CA LEU A 347 -34.70 12.33 -6.29
C LEU A 347 -34.42 11.35 -7.44
N SER A 348 -33.29 10.66 -7.43
CA SER A 348 -32.81 9.84 -8.56
C SER A 348 -32.68 8.35 -8.27
N ASP A 349 -32.57 7.91 -7.02
CA ASP A 349 -32.35 6.51 -6.65
C ASP A 349 -33.59 5.90 -5.96
N PRO A 350 -34.40 5.09 -6.68
CA PRO A 350 -35.58 4.45 -6.11
C PRO A 350 -35.24 3.35 -5.10
N LYS A 351 -34.08 2.68 -5.23
CA LYS A 351 -33.66 1.62 -4.32
C LYS A 351 -33.20 2.19 -2.98
N LEU A 352 -32.50 3.33 -3.01
CA LEU A 352 -32.17 4.13 -1.83
C LEU A 352 -33.45 4.56 -1.09
N LEU A 353 -34.44 5.06 -1.82
CA LEU A 353 -35.72 5.48 -1.25
C LEU A 353 -36.50 4.31 -0.65
N ASN A 354 -36.58 3.18 -1.33
CA ASN A 354 -37.22 1.97 -0.81
C ASN A 354 -36.52 1.48 0.48
N THR A 355 -35.19 1.49 0.50
CA THR A 355 -34.40 1.11 1.68
C THR A 355 -34.73 1.99 2.87
N ALA A 356 -34.83 3.31 2.69
CA ALA A 356 -35.25 4.23 3.73
C ALA A 356 -36.68 3.93 4.22
N LEU A 357 -37.66 3.92 3.32
CA LEU A 357 -39.09 3.77 3.65
C LEU A 357 -39.39 2.45 4.37
N THR A 358 -38.74 1.36 3.95
CA THR A 358 -38.90 0.05 4.58
C THR A 358 -38.32 -0.03 5.98
N ARG A 359 -37.64 1.00 6.51
CA ARG A 359 -37.24 1.03 7.94
C ARG A 359 -38.36 1.49 8.88
N ALA A 360 -39.45 2.04 8.35
CA ALA A 360 -40.55 2.57 9.16
C ALA A 360 -41.56 1.50 9.56
N GLN A 361 -41.98 1.53 10.83
CA GLN A 361 -43.02 0.63 11.36
C GLN A 361 -44.41 1.28 11.35
N SER A 362 -44.53 2.52 11.83
CA SER A 362 -45.85 3.12 12.11
C SER A 362 -46.06 4.51 11.51
N PHE A 363 -44.99 5.25 11.22
CA PHE A 363 -45.07 6.63 10.74
C PHE A 363 -43.88 6.97 9.82
N VAL A 364 -44.19 7.66 8.72
CA VAL A 364 -43.21 8.26 7.79
C VAL A 364 -43.56 9.72 7.57
N ALA A 365 -42.61 10.61 7.80
CA ALA A 365 -42.70 12.02 7.43
C ALA A 365 -41.56 12.39 6.49
N VAL A 366 -41.89 13.03 5.37
CA VAL A 366 -40.90 13.53 4.41
C VAL A 366 -40.86 15.04 4.50
N VAL A 367 -39.67 15.61 4.59
CA VAL A 367 -39.40 17.05 4.63
C VAL A 367 -38.58 17.41 3.40
N GLY A 368 -39.10 18.30 2.56
CA GLY A 368 -38.47 18.58 1.26
C GLY A 368 -39.17 19.61 0.38
N ASP A 369 -38.55 19.95 -0.76
CA ASP A 369 -39.16 20.78 -1.80
C ASP A 369 -40.07 19.92 -2.72
N PRO A 370 -41.40 20.05 -2.64
CA PRO A 370 -42.34 19.24 -3.42
C PRO A 370 -42.22 19.43 -4.93
N VAL A 371 -41.75 20.59 -5.39
CA VAL A 371 -41.61 20.89 -6.82
C VAL A 371 -40.41 20.14 -7.39
N ALA A 372 -39.28 20.16 -6.69
CA ALA A 372 -38.08 19.41 -7.08
C ALA A 372 -38.37 17.91 -7.13
N LEU A 373 -39.02 17.37 -6.09
CA LEU A 373 -39.38 15.95 -6.00
C LEU A 373 -40.32 15.48 -7.11
N CYS A 374 -41.16 16.37 -7.65
CA CYS A 374 -42.13 16.04 -8.72
C CYS A 374 -41.62 16.33 -10.14
N ALA A 375 -40.39 16.85 -10.28
CA ALA A 375 -39.88 17.34 -11.55
C ALA A 375 -38.49 16.81 -11.93
N ILE A 376 -37.69 16.36 -10.96
CA ILE A 376 -36.27 16.06 -11.16
C ILE A 376 -35.98 14.60 -10.74
N GLY A 377 -35.26 13.88 -11.59
CA GLY A 377 -34.78 12.52 -11.33
C GLY A 377 -35.83 11.42 -11.50
N GLU A 378 -35.38 10.17 -11.43
CA GLU A 378 -36.20 8.97 -11.70
C GLU A 378 -37.28 8.71 -10.65
N CYS A 379 -37.12 9.21 -9.42
CA CYS A 379 -38.11 9.04 -8.35
C CYS A 379 -39.33 9.94 -8.51
N THR A 380 -39.40 10.75 -9.56
CA THR A 380 -40.50 11.68 -9.82
C THR A 380 -41.89 11.04 -9.70
N ASN A 381 -42.09 9.85 -10.28
CA ASN A 381 -43.39 9.16 -10.20
C ASN A 381 -43.67 8.59 -8.80
N VAL A 382 -42.62 8.19 -8.08
CA VAL A 382 -42.72 7.73 -6.69
C VAL A 382 -43.22 8.87 -5.80
N TRP A 383 -42.62 10.06 -5.92
CA TRP A 383 -42.98 11.23 -5.13
C TRP A 383 -44.37 11.77 -5.44
N ARG A 384 -44.77 11.79 -6.72
CA ARG A 384 -46.17 12.12 -7.11
C ARG A 384 -47.17 11.19 -6.44
N THR A 385 -46.86 9.90 -6.41
CA THR A 385 -47.70 8.88 -5.77
C THR A 385 -47.73 9.06 -4.25
N TYR A 386 -46.59 9.37 -3.62
CA TYR A 386 -46.51 9.66 -2.18
C TYR A 386 -47.36 10.89 -1.80
N LEU A 387 -47.23 11.98 -2.56
CA LEU A 387 -48.01 13.20 -2.34
C LEU A 387 -49.50 12.99 -2.60
N GLN A 388 -49.88 12.16 -3.58
CA GLN A 388 -51.28 11.79 -3.81
C GLN A 388 -51.86 11.03 -2.60
N HIS A 389 -51.12 10.09 -2.02
CA HIS A 389 -51.52 9.41 -0.78
C HIS A 389 -51.66 10.43 0.38
N CYS A 390 -50.70 11.34 0.52
CA CYS A 390 -50.76 12.38 1.55
C CYS A 390 -51.98 13.30 1.38
N LYS A 391 -52.32 13.69 0.14
CA LYS A 391 -53.53 14.47 -0.18
C LYS A 391 -54.81 13.74 0.24
N ASN A 392 -54.94 12.46 -0.13
CA ASN A 392 -56.10 11.64 0.22
C ASN A 392 -56.28 11.53 1.74
N MET A 393 -55.19 11.55 2.50
CA MET A 393 -55.18 11.52 3.97
C MET A 393 -55.13 12.91 4.63
N LYS A 394 -55.24 14.01 3.87
CA LYS A 394 -55.15 15.40 4.36
C LYS A 394 -53.90 15.70 5.22
N SER A 395 -52.74 15.17 4.80
CA SER A 395 -51.49 15.16 5.58
C SER A 395 -50.31 15.92 4.93
N ILE A 396 -50.63 16.84 4.02
CA ILE A 396 -49.66 17.78 3.43
C ILE A 396 -49.65 19.07 4.26
N ARG A 397 -48.46 19.53 4.64
CA ARG A 397 -48.24 20.80 5.36
C ARG A 397 -47.23 21.68 4.61
N PRO A 398 -47.38 23.02 4.63
CA PRO A 398 -48.49 23.79 5.22
C PRO A 398 -49.81 23.60 4.45
N SER A 399 -50.96 23.85 5.09
CA SER A 399 -52.29 23.63 4.47
C SER A 399 -52.59 24.49 3.24
N SER A 400 -51.81 25.56 3.04
CA SER A 400 -51.84 26.38 1.82
C SER A 400 -51.26 25.67 0.60
N MET A 401 -50.53 24.57 0.79
CA MET A 401 -49.90 23.79 -0.27
C MET A 401 -50.86 22.72 -0.80
N THR A 402 -51.40 22.93 -1.99
CA THR A 402 -52.25 21.94 -2.68
C THR A 402 -51.49 21.21 -3.78
N LEU A 403 -51.92 19.99 -4.09
CA LEU A 403 -51.35 19.22 -5.20
C LEU A 403 -51.58 19.90 -6.55
N GLU A 404 -52.69 20.65 -6.73
CA GLU A 404 -52.88 21.46 -7.95
C GLU A 404 -51.83 22.57 -8.06
N SER A 405 -51.53 23.28 -6.95
CA SER A 405 -50.49 24.32 -6.92
C SER A 405 -49.11 23.76 -7.24
N ILE A 406 -48.75 22.60 -6.69
CA ILE A 406 -47.47 21.93 -7.00
C ILE A 406 -47.41 21.56 -8.48
N LYS A 407 -48.47 20.96 -9.04
CA LYS A 407 -48.54 20.62 -10.48
C LYS A 407 -48.39 21.86 -11.36
N GLN A 408 -49.06 22.95 -11.02
CA GLN A 408 -48.95 24.21 -11.76
C GLN A 408 -47.53 24.79 -11.71
N GLN A 409 -46.88 24.77 -10.54
CA GLN A 409 -45.48 25.20 -10.39
C GLN A 409 -44.52 24.32 -11.20
N VAL A 410 -44.71 23.00 -11.19
CA VAL A 410 -43.93 22.07 -12.02
C VAL A 410 -44.15 22.37 -13.51
N SER A 411 -45.39 22.56 -13.96
CA SER A 411 -45.68 22.92 -15.35
C SER A 411 -45.06 24.25 -15.75
N ASN A 412 -45.14 25.29 -14.89
CA ASN A 412 -44.51 26.58 -15.15
C ASN A 412 -42.99 26.46 -15.24
N MET A 413 -42.38 25.66 -14.36
CA MET A 413 -40.95 25.36 -14.39
C MET A 413 -40.55 24.62 -15.69
N MET A 414 -41.37 23.66 -16.14
CA MET A 414 -41.15 22.88 -17.36
C MET A 414 -41.47 23.64 -18.67
N ASN A 415 -42.21 24.75 -18.61
CA ASN A 415 -42.55 25.54 -19.80
C ASN A 415 -41.48 26.57 -20.20
N SER A 416 -40.42 26.73 -19.40
CA SER A 416 -39.26 27.53 -19.82
C SER A 416 -38.44 26.77 -20.88
N ALA A 417 -38.14 27.42 -22.01
CA ALA A 417 -37.46 26.79 -23.15
C ALA A 417 -36.08 26.19 -22.78
N SER A 418 -35.37 26.81 -21.84
CA SER A 418 -34.09 26.32 -21.31
C SER A 418 -34.22 25.05 -20.45
N ALA A 419 -35.31 24.89 -19.68
CA ALA A 419 -35.51 23.71 -18.83
C ALA A 419 -35.93 22.47 -19.64
N LYS A 420 -36.68 22.65 -20.74
CA LYS A 420 -37.10 21.54 -21.62
C LYS A 420 -35.92 20.84 -22.28
N ASP A 421 -34.98 21.58 -22.88
CA ASP A 421 -33.80 21.00 -23.54
C ASP A 421 -32.85 20.33 -22.54
N LYS A 422 -32.64 20.94 -21.36
CA LYS A 422 -31.81 20.36 -20.29
C LYS A 422 -32.39 19.05 -19.75
N MET A 423 -33.71 18.97 -19.57
CA MET A 423 -34.37 17.77 -19.06
C MET A 423 -34.46 16.65 -20.10
N THR A 424 -34.62 16.97 -21.38
CA THR A 424 -34.65 15.97 -22.47
C THR A 424 -33.29 15.28 -22.61
N LYS A 425 -32.17 16.01 -22.46
CA LYS A 425 -30.82 15.43 -22.38
C LYS A 425 -30.59 14.54 -21.16
N ILE A 426 -31.16 14.88 -20.00
CA ILE A 426 -31.14 14.04 -18.78
C ILE A 426 -31.95 12.74 -18.98
N THR A 427 -32.99 12.77 -19.83
CA THR A 427 -33.92 11.64 -20.04
C THR A 427 -33.50 10.71 -21.19
N GLU A 428 -32.89 11.22 -22.26
CA GLU A 428 -32.46 10.42 -23.43
C GLU A 428 -31.17 9.61 -23.22
N SER A 429 -30.25 10.12 -22.40
CA SER A 429 -29.01 9.45 -22.00
C SER A 429 -29.22 8.23 -21.08
N ARG A 430 -30.46 8.01 -20.60
CA ARG A 430 -30.83 6.88 -19.72
C ARG A 430 -31.83 5.90 -20.34
N LYS A 431 -32.11 5.97 -21.65
CA LYS A 431 -32.89 4.90 -22.29
C LYS A 431 -32.14 3.58 -22.13
N PRO A 432 -32.76 2.51 -21.62
CA PRO A 432 -32.12 1.21 -21.60
C PRO A 432 -31.79 0.84 -23.05
N VAL A 433 -30.53 0.54 -23.34
CA VAL A 433 -30.16 -0.22 -24.53
C VAL A 433 -31.08 -1.44 -24.55
N ASN A 434 -31.79 -1.65 -25.66
CA ASN A 434 -32.74 -2.75 -25.88
C ASN A 434 -32.29 -3.99 -25.12
N GLN A 435 -33.17 -4.55 -24.27
CA GLN A 435 -32.92 -5.81 -23.57
C GLN A 435 -32.32 -6.80 -24.57
N PRO A 436 -31.04 -7.23 -24.41
CA PRO A 436 -30.59 -8.41 -25.10
C PRO A 436 -31.48 -9.53 -24.58
N GLN A 437 -32.19 -10.21 -25.47
CA GLN A 437 -32.79 -11.48 -25.09
C GLN A 437 -31.68 -12.34 -24.48
N PRO A 438 -31.94 -13.04 -23.36
CA PRO A 438 -30.97 -13.99 -22.85
C PRO A 438 -30.60 -14.96 -24.00
N PRO A 439 -29.31 -15.24 -24.24
CA PRO A 439 -28.92 -16.15 -25.31
C PRO A 439 -29.65 -17.48 -25.13
N PRO A 440 -30.17 -18.09 -26.22
CA PRO A 440 -30.83 -19.39 -26.12
C PRO A 440 -29.78 -20.42 -25.70
N LEU A 441 -29.87 -20.91 -24.46
CA LEU A 441 -29.06 -22.03 -24.02
C LEU A 441 -29.70 -23.34 -24.51
N SER A 442 -29.13 -23.87 -25.59
CA SER A 442 -29.23 -25.30 -25.92
C SER A 442 -28.70 -26.13 -24.75
N ARG A 443 -29.35 -27.28 -24.48
CA ARG A 443 -28.87 -28.30 -23.53
C ARG A 443 -27.40 -28.65 -23.82
N PRO A 444 -26.56 -28.89 -22.79
CA PRO A 444 -25.20 -29.35 -23.02
C PRO A 444 -25.25 -30.82 -23.46
N GLU A 445 -25.33 -31.06 -24.77
CA GLU A 445 -24.83 -32.30 -25.35
C GLU A 445 -23.33 -32.14 -25.60
N LYS A 446 -22.55 -32.99 -24.91
CA LYS A 446 -21.14 -33.33 -25.17
C LYS A 446 -20.23 -32.14 -25.56
N LEU A 447 -19.44 -31.69 -24.58
CA LEU A 447 -18.23 -30.90 -24.83
C LEU A 447 -17.42 -31.48 -26.01
N PRO A 448 -17.24 -30.75 -27.12
CA PRO A 448 -16.31 -31.13 -28.16
C PRO A 448 -14.93 -30.49 -27.92
N PRO A 449 -13.86 -31.11 -28.45
CA PRO A 449 -12.49 -30.65 -28.31
C PRO A 449 -12.29 -29.39 -29.17
N TRP A 450 -11.57 -28.42 -28.60
CA TRP A 450 -11.18 -27.17 -29.22
C TRP A 450 -10.42 -27.41 -30.55
N LYS A 451 -11.10 -27.17 -31.67
CA LYS A 451 -10.49 -27.12 -33.01
C LYS A 451 -10.03 -25.69 -33.31
N LYS A 452 -8.77 -25.58 -33.76
CA LYS A 452 -8.20 -24.42 -34.46
C LYS A 452 -9.11 -23.96 -35.60
N ALA A 453 -9.36 -22.66 -35.68
CA ALA A 453 -9.86 -22.00 -36.89
C ALA A 453 -8.87 -20.90 -37.28
N ALA A 454 -8.31 -21.05 -38.49
CA ALA A 454 -7.49 -20.07 -39.18
C ALA A 454 -8.37 -19.16 -40.04
N GLY A 455 -7.92 -17.92 -40.22
CA GLY A 455 -8.04 -17.14 -41.45
C GLY A 455 -9.36 -16.40 -41.70
N VAL A 456 -9.35 -15.08 -41.50
CA VAL A 456 -10.01 -14.12 -42.41
C VAL A 456 -9.09 -12.91 -42.60
N SER A 457 -9.01 -12.48 -43.84
CA SER A 457 -7.99 -11.72 -44.55
C SER A 457 -7.93 -10.21 -44.28
N ASN A 458 -6.70 -9.69 -44.45
CA ASN A 458 -6.36 -8.30 -44.73
C ASN A 458 -7.17 -7.68 -45.88
N GLY A 459 -7.45 -6.39 -45.76
CA GLY A 459 -7.67 -5.51 -46.91
C GLY A 459 -8.40 -4.21 -46.57
N MET A 460 -7.67 -3.11 -46.43
CA MET A 460 -7.72 -1.96 -47.35
C MET A 460 -7.01 -0.73 -46.77
N ASN A 461 -5.90 -0.37 -47.41
CA ASN A 461 -5.33 0.98 -47.41
C ASN A 461 -6.30 1.96 -48.08
N GLY A 462 -6.37 3.18 -47.56
CA GLY A 462 -7.13 4.29 -48.10
C GLY A 462 -6.49 5.61 -47.70
N ASP A 463 -5.62 6.08 -48.58
CA ASP A 463 -4.76 7.26 -48.51
C ASP A 463 -5.51 8.60 -48.67
N VAL A 464 -4.84 9.69 -48.27
CA VAL A 464 -4.82 11.03 -48.91
C VAL A 464 -5.85 12.13 -48.51
N ASN A 465 -5.32 13.06 -47.68
CA ASN A 465 -5.07 14.50 -47.93
C ASN A 465 -6.09 15.65 -47.70
N HIS A 466 -5.45 16.76 -47.25
CA HIS A 466 -5.69 18.20 -47.48
C HIS A 466 -6.82 18.89 -46.69
N THR A 467 -6.74 20.14 -46.19
CA THR A 467 -5.76 21.25 -46.18
C THR A 467 -6.35 22.40 -45.33
N SER A 468 -5.51 23.40 -45.02
CA SER A 468 -5.84 24.82 -44.69
C SER A 468 -6.23 25.12 -43.23
N SER A 469 -5.87 26.26 -42.61
CA SER A 469 -4.95 27.36 -42.87
C SER A 469 -5.01 28.30 -41.65
N GLU A 470 -3.86 28.79 -41.19
CA GLU A 470 -3.60 30.07 -40.52
C GLU A 470 -4.57 30.63 -39.45
N SER A 471 -4.06 30.86 -38.23
CA SER A 471 -3.71 32.23 -37.80
C SER A 471 -3.03 32.24 -36.42
N ASN A 472 -1.88 32.94 -36.38
CA ASN A 472 -1.15 33.32 -35.18
C ASN A 472 -1.98 34.23 -34.27
N ASN A 473 -1.97 33.95 -32.96
CA ASN A 473 -1.85 34.98 -31.92
C ASN A 473 -1.39 34.35 -30.58
N ASN A 474 -0.08 34.28 -30.42
CA ASN A 474 0.70 34.73 -29.26
C ASN A 474 0.09 34.67 -27.83
N VAL A 475 0.73 33.84 -26.98
CA VAL A 475 1.62 34.25 -25.86
C VAL A 475 1.21 33.91 -24.39
N TYR A 476 2.09 33.08 -23.75
CA TYR A 476 2.39 32.79 -22.33
C TYR A 476 1.43 31.88 -21.50
N ASN A 477 1.87 30.92 -20.66
CA ASN A 477 3.21 30.54 -20.18
C ASN A 477 3.26 29.14 -19.51
N TYR A 478 4.49 28.60 -19.49
CA TYR A 478 5.04 27.33 -18.98
C TYR A 478 4.52 26.78 -17.63
N SER A 479 4.12 25.50 -17.62
CA SER A 479 4.23 24.65 -16.44
C SER A 479 5.70 24.27 -16.24
N ILE A 480 6.23 24.50 -15.04
CA ILE A 480 7.59 24.07 -14.68
C ILE A 480 7.56 22.54 -14.60
N SER A 481 8.39 21.85 -15.38
CA SER A 481 8.56 20.39 -15.30
C SER A 481 9.11 19.98 -13.93
N PRO A 482 8.88 18.74 -13.46
CA PRO A 482 9.46 18.23 -12.21
C PRO A 482 10.98 18.45 -12.13
N GLU A 483 11.68 18.24 -13.25
CA GLU A 483 13.11 18.52 -13.41
C GLU A 483 13.47 20.02 -13.25
N GLY A 484 12.62 20.92 -13.75
CA GLY A 484 12.77 22.37 -13.58
C GLY A 484 12.56 22.83 -12.14
N ALA A 485 11.67 22.17 -11.38
CA ALA A 485 11.50 22.42 -9.95
C ALA A 485 12.70 21.89 -9.15
N LEU A 486 13.25 20.73 -9.51
CA LEU A 486 14.45 20.15 -8.89
C LEU A 486 15.70 20.99 -9.13
N LYS A 487 15.89 21.53 -10.34
CA LYS A 487 16.99 22.46 -10.65
C LYS A 487 16.89 23.78 -9.86
N GLN A 488 15.69 24.23 -9.51
CA GLN A 488 15.52 25.38 -8.60
C GLN A 488 15.91 25.04 -7.16
N LEU A 489 15.79 23.78 -6.73
CA LEU A 489 16.08 23.32 -5.37
C LEU A 489 17.55 22.94 -5.15
N ALA A 490 18.27 22.51 -6.19
CA ALA A 490 19.61 21.90 -6.12
C ALA A 490 20.80 22.84 -5.78
N GLY A 491 20.58 23.96 -5.10
CA GLY A 491 21.66 24.90 -4.76
C GLY A 491 21.25 26.09 -3.88
N MET A 492 20.23 25.91 -3.02
CA MET A 492 19.72 27.00 -2.17
C MET A 492 19.75 26.66 -0.69
N ASP A 493 20.22 27.63 0.10
CA ASP A 493 20.21 27.63 1.56
C ASP A 493 18.92 28.33 2.04
N THR A 494 17.99 27.57 2.58
CA THR A 494 16.68 28.07 3.06
C THR A 494 16.79 28.88 4.34
N SER A 495 17.95 28.87 5.03
CA SER A 495 18.23 29.79 6.14
C SER A 495 18.20 31.27 5.70
N LEU A 496 18.28 31.55 4.40
CA LEU A 496 18.16 32.88 3.81
C LEU A 496 16.71 33.39 3.73
N ILE A 497 15.71 32.53 3.91
CA ILE A 497 14.30 32.92 4.05
C ILE A 497 14.10 33.49 5.46
N GLY A 498 14.41 34.77 5.63
CA GLY A 498 14.38 35.43 6.93
C GLY A 498 13.05 35.25 7.66
N ASN A 499 13.11 35.05 9.00
CA ASN A 499 11.93 34.93 9.87
C ASN A 499 10.91 36.06 9.65
N ASP A 500 11.36 37.27 9.29
CA ASP A 500 10.49 38.40 9.01
C ASP A 500 9.60 38.21 7.76
N ILE A 501 10.09 37.52 6.73
CA ILE A 501 9.32 37.19 5.52
C ILE A 501 8.27 36.11 5.85
N ILE A 502 8.66 35.12 6.64
CA ILE A 502 7.77 34.07 7.13
C ILE A 502 6.69 34.69 8.04
N ILE A 503 7.05 35.61 8.95
CA ILE A 503 6.11 36.33 9.81
C ILE A 503 5.16 37.20 8.99
N GLN A 504 5.64 37.95 7.99
CA GLN A 504 4.79 38.75 7.09
C GLN A 504 3.80 37.89 6.29
N LEU A 505 4.18 36.65 5.94
CA LEU A 505 3.30 35.67 5.30
C LEU A 505 2.32 35.02 6.31
N ILE A 506 2.72 34.90 7.58
CA ILE A 506 1.99 34.26 8.68
C ILE A 506 1.04 35.22 9.43
N ASP A 507 1.18 36.54 9.30
CA ASP A 507 0.40 37.56 10.05
C ASP A 507 -1.14 37.47 9.87
N ASN A 508 -1.64 36.57 9.02
CA ASN A 508 -3.07 36.25 8.87
C ASN A 508 -3.51 34.90 9.50
N LEU A 509 -2.75 34.34 10.45
CA LEU A 509 -3.12 33.12 11.20
C LEU A 509 -4.51 33.15 11.85
N ALA A 510 -5.06 34.35 12.13
CA ALA A 510 -6.38 34.51 12.74
C ALA A 510 -7.54 33.94 11.88
N VAL A 511 -7.35 33.82 10.56
CA VAL A 511 -8.34 33.23 9.64
C VAL A 511 -8.26 31.71 9.60
N ILE A 512 -7.08 31.14 9.90
CA ILE A 512 -6.78 29.70 9.73
C ILE A 512 -7.08 28.90 11.00
N CYS A 513 -6.94 29.50 12.20
CA CYS A 513 -7.07 28.78 13.48
C CYS A 513 -8.52 28.62 14.00
N ASN A 514 -9.56 28.97 13.25
CA ASN A 514 -10.96 28.89 13.70
C ASN A 514 -11.19 29.48 15.12
N GLY A 515 -10.48 30.56 15.47
CA GLY A 515 -10.59 31.20 16.78
C GLY A 515 -9.85 30.54 17.95
N LYS A 516 -8.94 29.57 17.72
CA LYS A 516 -7.99 29.13 18.76
C LYS A 516 -6.91 30.21 18.98
N SER A 517 -6.44 30.33 20.23
CA SER A 517 -5.46 31.33 20.68
C SER A 517 -4.17 31.29 19.86
N LYS A 518 -3.52 32.46 19.70
CA LYS A 518 -2.17 32.57 19.11
C LYS A 518 -1.23 31.53 19.73
N PRO A 519 -0.33 30.92 18.93
CA PRO A 519 0.67 29.98 19.45
C PRO A 519 1.48 30.67 20.55
N THR A 520 1.69 29.95 21.64
CA THR A 520 2.56 30.39 22.72
C THR A 520 3.99 30.06 22.33
N ASN A 521 4.93 31.00 22.48
CA ASN A 521 6.36 30.72 22.26
C ASN A 521 6.88 29.76 23.37
N THR A 522 6.51 28.49 23.33
CA THR A 522 7.15 27.44 24.14
C THR A 522 8.40 26.96 23.40
N SER A 523 9.56 27.30 23.95
CA SER A 523 10.86 26.85 23.43
C SER A 523 11.00 25.33 23.53
N THR A 524 11.56 24.70 22.50
CA THR A 524 11.98 23.30 22.54
C THR A 524 12.94 23.05 23.72
N PRO A 525 12.83 21.90 24.42
CA PRO A 525 13.78 21.55 25.48
C PRO A 525 15.21 21.46 24.93
N SER A 526 16.20 21.95 25.67
CA SER A 526 17.60 21.87 25.22
C SER A 526 18.12 20.42 25.25
N ALA A 527 19.07 20.10 24.37
CA ALA A 527 19.70 18.78 24.33
C ALA A 527 20.38 18.41 25.67
N GLU A 528 20.96 19.39 26.37
CA GLU A 528 21.54 19.20 27.71
C GLU A 528 20.50 18.75 28.74
N TYR A 529 19.30 19.35 28.72
CA TYR A 529 18.20 18.96 29.59
C TYR A 529 17.69 17.55 29.26
N LEU A 530 17.50 17.23 27.99
CA LEU A 530 17.07 15.90 27.54
C LEU A 530 18.08 14.82 27.95
N ASN A 531 19.38 15.08 27.77
CA ASN A 531 20.44 14.17 28.23
C ASN A 531 20.45 14.01 29.76
N SER A 532 20.16 15.08 30.51
CA SER A 532 20.06 14.99 31.98
C SER A 532 18.89 14.11 32.44
N LEU A 533 17.77 14.10 31.72
CA LEU A 533 16.62 13.23 32.01
C LEU A 533 16.98 11.75 31.83
N VAL A 534 17.61 11.41 30.70
CA VAL A 534 18.07 10.04 30.41
C VAL A 534 19.09 9.57 31.46
N ALA A 535 20.04 10.43 31.84
CA ALA A 535 21.02 10.12 32.87
C ALA A 535 20.39 9.94 34.27
N SER A 536 19.35 10.72 34.59
CA SER A 536 18.68 10.67 35.89
C SER A 536 17.83 9.41 36.12
N ASN A 537 17.15 8.92 35.07
CA ASN A 537 16.31 7.73 35.15
C ASN A 537 16.20 7.02 33.78
N PRO A 538 17.17 6.14 33.45
CA PRO A 538 17.22 5.44 32.16
C PRO A 538 16.05 4.48 31.91
N PHE A 539 15.35 4.06 32.97
CA PHE A 539 14.16 3.20 32.85
C PHE A 539 12.93 4.00 32.44
N LYS A 540 12.81 5.24 32.94
CA LYS A 540 11.69 6.13 32.64
C LYS A 540 11.90 6.94 31.36
N TYR A 541 13.13 7.34 31.06
CA TYR A 541 13.47 8.13 29.88
C TYR A 541 14.43 7.33 28.99
N ARG A 542 14.02 7.05 27.76
CA ARG A 542 14.81 6.29 26.80
C ARG A 542 15.14 7.12 25.58
N GLN A 543 16.34 6.93 25.06
CA GLN A 543 16.72 7.47 23.76
C GLN A 543 16.26 6.50 22.66
N CYS A 544 15.48 7.02 21.73
CA CYS A 544 14.89 6.25 20.65
C CYS A 544 15.09 6.96 19.32
N VAL A 545 15.19 6.21 18.22
CA VAL A 545 15.06 6.73 16.86
C VAL A 545 13.61 6.53 16.45
N LEU A 546 12.91 7.61 16.11
CA LEU A 546 11.54 7.53 15.62
C LEU A 546 11.54 6.80 14.26
N LYS A 547 10.61 5.87 14.06
CA LYS A 547 10.41 5.16 12.80
C LYS A 547 8.93 5.10 12.48
N CYS A 548 8.61 5.02 11.19
CA CYS A 548 7.26 4.78 10.69
C CYS A 548 7.27 3.45 9.94
N PHE A 549 6.31 2.58 10.24
CA PHE A 549 6.06 1.36 9.48
C PHE A 549 4.55 1.14 9.43
N ASP A 550 3.99 0.87 8.24
CA ASP A 550 2.55 0.67 8.03
C ASP A 550 1.67 1.82 8.58
N ASN A 551 2.15 3.06 8.46
CA ASN A 551 1.52 4.28 8.99
C ASN A 551 1.44 4.34 10.54
N GLU A 552 2.13 3.45 11.24
CA GLU A 552 2.31 3.50 12.69
C GLU A 552 3.72 4.00 13.04
N LEU A 553 3.74 4.98 13.94
CA LEU A 553 4.94 5.67 14.40
C LEU A 553 5.39 5.02 15.72
N PHE A 554 6.65 4.59 15.80
CA PHE A 554 7.24 3.98 16.99
C PHE A 554 8.69 4.44 17.20
N GLY A 555 9.15 4.44 18.44
CA GLY A 555 10.55 4.67 18.78
C GLY A 555 11.32 3.35 18.83
N GLN A 556 12.29 3.19 17.94
CA GLN A 556 13.28 2.11 18.08
C GLN A 556 14.32 2.52 19.12
N THR A 557 14.50 1.71 20.17
CA THR A 557 15.53 1.97 21.19
C THR A 557 16.93 1.84 20.59
N ILE A 558 17.85 2.73 20.98
CA ILE A 558 19.26 2.64 20.54
C ILE A 558 19.92 1.37 21.08
N ASP A 559 19.54 0.93 22.29
CA ASP A 559 19.91 -0.40 22.77
C ASP A 559 19.07 -1.46 22.06
N VAL A 560 19.71 -2.21 21.17
CA VAL A 560 19.10 -3.26 20.32
C VAL A 560 18.51 -4.40 21.16
N LYS A 561 18.93 -4.55 22.42
CA LYS A 561 18.41 -5.56 23.35
C LYS A 561 17.05 -5.19 23.94
N LEU A 562 16.67 -3.91 23.88
CA LEU A 562 15.39 -3.43 24.39
C LEU A 562 14.29 -3.51 23.31
N PRO A 563 13.01 -3.66 23.71
CA PRO A 563 11.89 -3.65 22.78
C PRO A 563 11.63 -2.23 22.25
N ASN A 564 11.08 -2.16 21.03
CA ASN A 564 10.61 -0.90 20.45
C ASN A 564 9.46 -0.34 21.28
N VAL A 565 9.31 0.98 21.24
CA VAL A 565 8.36 1.74 22.06
C VAL A 565 7.29 2.34 21.16
N ASN A 566 6.04 1.97 21.36
CA ASN A 566 4.94 2.51 20.59
C ASN A 566 4.58 3.93 21.07
N LEU A 567 4.24 4.84 20.15
CA LEU A 567 3.80 6.18 20.52
C LEU A 567 2.38 6.16 21.10
N ILE A 568 2.17 6.88 22.21
CA ILE A 568 0.84 7.00 22.84
C ILE A 568 -0.14 7.77 21.93
N THR A 569 0.33 8.81 21.23
CA THR A 569 -0.46 9.60 20.27
C THR A 569 0.42 10.26 19.20
N GLN A 570 0.04 10.14 17.92
CA GLN A 570 0.72 10.81 16.78
C GLN A 570 0.69 12.35 16.87
N SER A 571 -0.29 12.94 17.55
CA SER A 571 -0.40 14.41 17.73
C SER A 571 0.56 14.99 18.78
N LYS A 572 1.38 14.16 19.44
CA LYS A 572 2.33 14.59 20.49
C LYS A 572 3.77 14.20 20.18
N CYS A 573 4.15 14.24 18.91
CA CYS A 573 5.54 14.03 18.52
C CYS A 573 6.44 15.24 18.87
N HIS A 574 5.87 16.36 19.37
CA HIS A 574 6.60 17.59 19.72
C HIS A 574 7.56 18.07 18.61
N GLY A 575 7.09 18.03 17.35
CA GLY A 575 7.89 18.40 16.19
C GLY A 575 8.92 17.35 15.74
N ALA A 576 8.93 16.15 16.34
CA ALA A 576 9.75 15.03 15.89
C ALA A 576 9.10 14.24 14.73
N LEU A 577 9.94 13.74 13.83
CA LEU A 577 9.54 12.90 12.69
C LEU A 577 10.28 11.56 12.65
N PRO A 578 9.80 10.61 11.80
CA PRO A 578 10.56 9.42 11.46
C PRO A 578 12.00 9.77 11.04
N GLY A 579 12.97 9.13 11.68
CA GLY A 579 14.41 9.38 11.53
C GLY A 579 15.03 10.17 12.69
N ASP A 580 14.24 10.96 13.41
CA ASP A 580 14.77 11.78 14.51
C ASP A 580 15.14 10.94 15.73
N THR A 581 16.27 11.28 16.34
CA THR A 581 16.64 10.75 17.65
C THR A 581 15.96 11.60 18.72
N VAL A 582 15.09 10.96 19.49
CA VAL A 582 14.23 11.58 20.49
C VAL A 582 14.48 10.99 21.87
N VAL A 583 14.14 11.75 22.92
CA VAL A 583 13.93 11.17 24.25
C VAL A 583 12.45 10.89 24.41
N MET A 584 12.12 9.65 24.76
CA MET A 584 10.76 9.22 25.09
C MET A 584 10.61 9.00 26.59
N GLU A 585 9.55 9.55 27.17
CA GLU A 585 9.09 9.17 28.51
C GLU A 585 8.22 7.92 28.39
N MET A 586 8.63 6.85 29.09
CA MET A 586 8.00 5.55 29.08
C MET A 586 6.75 5.54 29.98
N SER A 587 5.68 4.89 29.50
CA SER A 587 4.51 4.56 30.35
C SER A 587 4.81 3.39 31.28
N GLU A 588 3.92 3.18 32.27
CA GLU A 588 4.07 2.14 33.30
C GLU A 588 4.13 0.71 32.75
N ASP A 589 3.59 0.47 31.54
CA ASP A 589 3.63 -0.82 30.84
C ASP A 589 4.98 -1.10 30.15
N GLY A 590 5.82 -0.08 29.96
CA GLY A 590 7.11 -0.17 29.28
C GLY A 590 7.04 -0.42 27.77
N GLU A 591 5.84 -0.53 27.20
CA GLU A 591 5.59 -0.76 25.77
C GLU A 591 5.26 0.53 25.01
N HIS A 592 4.72 1.54 25.71
CA HIS A 592 4.38 2.83 25.10
C HIS A 592 5.23 3.98 25.66
N GLY A 593 5.27 5.09 24.92
CA GLY A 593 5.99 6.29 25.33
C GLY A 593 5.50 7.56 24.65
N SER A 594 5.83 8.71 25.24
CA SER A 594 5.61 10.04 24.68
C SER A 594 6.93 10.72 24.37
N VAL A 595 7.04 11.37 23.22
CA VAL A 595 8.25 12.14 22.88
C VAL A 595 8.33 13.36 23.78
N MET A 596 9.46 13.54 24.46
CA MET A 596 9.75 14.71 25.29
C MET A 596 10.44 15.82 24.48
N GLY A 597 11.21 15.44 23.47
CA GLY A 597 11.92 16.36 22.59
C GLY A 597 12.90 15.64 21.67
N VAL A 598 13.37 16.36 20.66
CA VAL A 598 14.37 15.89 19.69
C VAL A 598 15.77 16.16 20.24
N LEU A 599 16.58 15.11 20.39
CA LEU A 599 18.00 15.22 20.74
C LEU A 599 18.86 15.53 19.51
N GLN A 600 18.56 14.85 18.41
CA GLN A 600 19.27 15.00 17.15
C GLN A 600 18.27 14.77 16.01
N GLN A 601 18.17 15.74 15.10
CA GLN A 601 17.37 15.59 13.89
C GLN A 601 18.02 14.56 12.99
N GLY A 602 17.21 13.65 12.43
CA GLY A 602 17.67 12.65 11.47
C GLY A 602 17.93 13.24 10.08
N LEU A 603 17.21 14.30 9.71
CA LEU A 603 17.36 15.04 8.46
C LEU A 603 16.99 16.52 8.67
N ASP A 604 17.65 17.45 7.98
CA ASP A 604 17.19 18.84 7.91
C ASP A 604 16.03 18.96 6.92
N TRP A 605 14.84 19.30 7.43
CA TRP A 605 13.63 19.43 6.64
C TRP A 605 13.67 20.61 5.69
N SER A 606 14.43 21.64 6.06
CA SER A 606 14.62 22.83 5.25
C SER A 606 15.37 22.50 3.95
N GLU A 607 15.99 21.33 3.87
CA GLU A 607 16.66 20.78 2.68
C GLU A 607 15.78 19.78 1.91
N LYS A 608 14.81 19.12 2.56
CA LYS A 608 13.89 18.17 1.92
C LYS A 608 12.75 18.85 1.13
N ALA A 609 12.28 18.21 0.06
CA ALA A 609 11.01 18.51 -0.59
C ALA A 609 10.05 17.34 -0.36
N PHE A 610 8.76 17.64 -0.24
CA PHE A 610 7.72 16.67 0.05
C PHE A 610 6.77 16.58 -1.13
N VAL A 611 6.33 15.36 -1.46
CA VAL A 611 5.27 15.19 -2.45
C VAL A 611 3.95 15.08 -1.73
N CYS A 612 3.03 15.98 -2.08
CA CYS A 612 1.73 16.07 -1.44
C CYS A 612 0.61 16.02 -2.46
N ARG A 613 -0.50 15.40 -2.05
CA ARG A 613 -1.82 15.58 -2.66
C ARG A 613 -2.54 16.72 -1.94
N VAL A 614 -3.49 17.33 -2.62
CA VAL A 614 -4.30 18.40 -2.01
C VAL A 614 -5.44 17.78 -1.21
N ASP A 615 -5.77 18.37 -0.05
CA ASP A 615 -6.94 17.96 0.70
C ASP A 615 -8.20 18.28 -0.16
N PRO A 616 -9.07 17.29 -0.46
CA PRO A 616 -10.25 17.49 -1.31
C PRO A 616 -11.20 18.55 -0.76
N GLU A 617 -11.16 18.76 0.55
CA GLU A 617 -11.97 19.69 1.30
C GLU A 617 -11.22 21.02 1.53
N ASN A 618 -9.91 21.11 1.34
CA ASN A 618 -9.19 22.38 1.55
C ASN A 618 -7.95 22.48 0.66
N THR A 619 -8.03 23.30 -0.39
CA THR A 619 -6.92 23.51 -1.34
C THR A 619 -5.70 24.24 -0.76
N GLY A 620 -5.85 24.83 0.43
CA GLY A 620 -4.73 25.36 1.22
C GLY A 620 -4.04 24.29 2.08
N LEU A 621 -4.64 23.11 2.24
CA LEU A 621 -4.09 22.01 3.02
C LEU A 621 -3.54 20.92 2.11
N LEU A 622 -2.31 20.51 2.37
CA LEU A 622 -1.55 19.54 1.60
C LEU A 622 -1.33 18.30 2.47
N ILE A 623 -1.61 17.13 1.91
CA ILE A 623 -1.46 15.84 2.56
C ILE A 623 -0.27 15.15 1.90
N PRO A 624 0.85 14.95 2.62
CA PRO A 624 1.98 14.19 2.11
C PRO A 624 1.57 12.80 1.63
N VAL A 625 2.27 12.28 0.62
CA VAL A 625 2.11 10.90 0.14
C VAL A 625 2.54 9.92 1.24
N ASP A 626 3.66 10.20 1.91
CA ASP A 626 4.06 9.53 3.15
C ASP A 626 3.13 9.94 4.32
N GLN A 627 2.27 9.03 4.74
CA GLN A 627 1.29 9.27 5.81
C GLN A 627 1.92 9.33 7.21
N GLY A 628 3.21 8.99 7.35
CA GLY A 628 3.98 9.21 8.57
C GLY A 628 4.30 10.69 8.84
N ILE A 629 4.03 11.57 7.86
CA ILE A 629 4.31 13.00 7.92
C ILE A 629 3.01 13.77 8.19
N CYS A 630 3.08 14.80 9.03
CA CYS A 630 1.92 15.66 9.32
C CYS A 630 1.45 16.43 8.07
N LYS A 631 0.17 16.82 8.06
CA LYS A 631 -0.37 17.68 6.99
C LYS A 631 0.34 19.03 6.98
N MET A 632 0.51 19.59 5.78
CA MET A 632 1.18 20.88 5.58
C MET A 632 0.20 21.93 5.06
N TYR A 633 0.19 23.11 5.64
CA TYR A 633 -0.56 24.24 5.11
C TYR A 633 0.30 24.98 4.08
N ASN A 634 -0.24 25.16 2.86
CA ASN A 634 0.37 25.96 1.82
C ASN A 634 0.25 27.43 2.18
N VAL A 635 1.38 28.09 2.46
CA VAL A 635 1.41 29.50 2.83
C VAL A 635 0.98 30.36 1.63
N VAL A 636 -0.05 31.19 1.82
CA VAL A 636 -0.60 32.08 0.81
C VAL A 636 -0.75 33.50 1.30
N THR A 637 -0.47 34.48 0.43
CA THR A 637 -0.69 35.91 0.72
C THR A 637 -2.18 36.27 0.54
N LEU A 638 -2.63 37.31 1.23
CA LEU A 638 -4.02 37.82 1.19
C LEU A 638 -4.64 37.94 -0.22
N PRO A 639 -3.93 38.46 -1.25
CA PRO A 639 -4.49 38.55 -2.60
C PRO A 639 -4.86 37.20 -3.22
N HIS A 640 -4.24 36.11 -2.78
CA HIS A 640 -4.41 34.78 -3.35
C HIS A 640 -5.44 33.91 -2.61
N VAL A 641 -5.78 34.23 -1.36
CA VAL A 641 -6.74 33.46 -0.52
C VAL A 641 -8.08 33.25 -1.24
N ASN A 642 -8.61 34.28 -1.90
CA ASN A 642 -9.87 34.20 -2.63
C ASN A 642 -9.85 33.21 -3.81
N ARG A 643 -8.67 32.98 -4.40
CA ARG A 643 -8.49 31.98 -5.48
C ARG A 643 -8.31 30.58 -4.91
N VAL A 644 -7.62 30.45 -3.78
CA VAL A 644 -7.51 29.18 -3.05
C VAL A 644 -8.89 28.66 -2.68
N ASN A 645 -9.72 29.48 -2.05
CA ASN A 645 -11.11 29.16 -1.72
C ASN A 645 -11.98 28.79 -2.93
N LYS A 646 -11.51 29.01 -4.17
CA LYS A 646 -12.18 28.60 -5.42
C LYS A 646 -11.54 27.36 -6.06
N GLY A 647 -10.88 26.52 -5.28
CA GLY A 647 -10.30 25.25 -5.75
C GLY A 647 -8.96 25.38 -6.48
N HIS A 648 -8.15 26.41 -6.17
CA HIS A 648 -6.82 26.59 -6.78
C HIS A 648 -5.70 26.45 -5.76
N VAL A 649 -4.53 26.00 -6.20
CA VAL A 649 -3.29 25.96 -5.42
C VAL A 649 -2.34 27.01 -5.97
N CYS A 650 -1.69 27.77 -5.09
CA CYS A 650 -0.68 28.73 -5.49
C CYS A 650 0.67 28.03 -5.60
N VAL A 651 1.31 28.15 -6.77
CA VAL A 651 2.65 27.64 -7.04
C VAL A 651 3.62 28.82 -7.03
N TYR A 652 4.75 28.64 -6.36
CA TYR A 652 5.79 29.64 -6.18
C TYR A 652 7.08 29.22 -6.89
N SER A 653 7.91 30.21 -7.18
CA SER A 653 9.30 30.03 -7.60
C SER A 653 10.22 30.65 -6.56
N LEU A 654 11.37 30.00 -6.34
CA LEU A 654 12.39 30.47 -5.41
C LEU A 654 13.53 31.12 -6.21
N SER A 655 13.96 32.31 -5.79
CA SER A 655 15.14 32.96 -6.37
C SER A 655 16.42 32.53 -5.64
N LYS A 656 17.59 32.64 -6.30
CA LYS A 656 18.91 32.31 -5.72
C LYS A 656 19.24 33.04 -4.41
N ASN A 657 18.53 34.12 -4.11
CA ASN A 657 18.71 34.92 -2.90
C ASN A 657 17.64 34.62 -1.82
N GLY A 658 16.88 33.52 -1.95
CA GLY A 658 15.85 33.11 -0.98
C GLY A 658 14.52 33.87 -1.08
N LYS A 659 14.30 34.74 -2.07
CA LYS A 659 12.99 35.40 -2.25
C LYS A 659 11.99 34.46 -2.90
N ILE A 660 10.78 34.42 -2.33
CA ILE A 660 9.62 33.65 -2.81
C ILE A 660 8.83 34.54 -3.78
N ASN A 661 8.65 34.09 -5.02
CA ASN A 661 7.85 34.79 -6.04
C ASN A 661 6.67 33.92 -6.46
N PHE A 662 5.46 34.48 -6.45
CA PHE A 662 4.30 33.80 -7.03
C PHE A 662 4.53 33.51 -8.52
N ASN A 663 4.26 32.28 -8.94
CA ASN A 663 4.41 31.85 -10.33
C ASN A 663 3.04 31.76 -11.02
N ASN A 664 2.22 30.80 -10.62
CA ASN A 664 0.92 30.53 -11.24
C ASN A 664 -0.08 29.88 -10.28
N TYR A 665 -1.34 29.83 -10.71
CA TYR A 665 -2.37 29.05 -10.02
C TYR A 665 -2.56 27.71 -10.73
N GLU A 666 -2.63 26.63 -9.95
CA GLU A 666 -3.06 25.33 -10.44
C GLU A 666 -4.48 25.04 -10.00
N LYS A 667 -5.33 24.67 -10.95
CA LYS A 667 -6.69 24.22 -10.65
C LYS A 667 -6.65 22.73 -10.29
N VAL A 668 -7.31 22.39 -9.18
CA VAL A 668 -7.48 21.02 -8.71
C VAL A 668 -8.89 20.54 -9.05
N SER A 669 -9.00 19.31 -9.56
CA SER A 669 -10.29 18.64 -9.77
C SER A 669 -10.83 18.14 -8.43
N ILE A 670 -12.06 18.52 -8.08
CA ILE A 670 -12.74 18.00 -6.88
C ILE A 670 -13.12 16.53 -7.05
N LEU A 671 -13.34 16.09 -8.30
CA LEU A 671 -13.71 14.71 -8.64
C LEU A 671 -12.50 13.77 -8.61
N ASP A 672 -11.31 14.28 -8.87
CA ASP A 672 -10.06 13.54 -8.79
C ASP A 672 -8.92 14.39 -8.18
N PRO A 673 -8.91 14.56 -6.85
CA PRO A 673 -7.87 15.33 -6.15
C PRO A 673 -6.47 14.71 -6.27
N GLY A 674 -6.36 13.46 -6.75
CA GLY A 674 -5.12 12.73 -6.96
C GLY A 674 -4.53 12.87 -8.38
N GLU A 675 -5.24 13.53 -9.30
CA GLU A 675 -4.81 13.74 -10.70
C GLU A 675 -3.44 14.44 -10.77
N LYS A 676 -3.17 15.34 -9.83
CA LYS A 676 -1.94 16.11 -9.73
C LYS A 676 -1.34 15.98 -8.34
N LEU A 677 -0.04 15.73 -8.29
CA LEU A 677 0.76 15.85 -7.07
C LEU A 677 1.50 17.18 -7.06
N PHE A 678 1.80 17.66 -5.87
CA PHE A 678 2.43 18.95 -5.64
C PHE A 678 3.74 18.75 -4.88
N ILE A 679 4.80 19.38 -5.36
CA ILE A 679 6.10 19.40 -4.69
C ILE A 679 6.07 20.57 -3.69
N VAL A 680 6.26 20.26 -2.42
CA VAL A 680 6.13 21.19 -1.30
C VAL A 680 7.47 21.35 -0.60
N LYS A 681 7.91 22.59 -0.44
CA LYS A 681 9.06 22.93 0.38
C LYS A 681 8.61 23.25 1.79
N PHE A 682 9.19 22.58 2.79
CA PHE A 682 8.92 22.87 4.19
C PHE A 682 9.47 24.24 4.59
N LEU A 683 8.74 24.95 5.44
CA LEU A 683 9.17 26.25 6.00
C LEU A 683 9.37 26.17 7.51
N LYS A 684 8.31 25.82 8.27
CA LYS A 684 8.33 25.81 9.73
C LYS A 684 7.25 24.91 10.29
N TRP A 685 7.49 24.33 11.46
CA TRP A 685 6.45 23.69 12.27
C TRP A 685 6.37 24.36 13.64
N ASP A 686 5.17 24.82 14.01
CA ASP A 686 4.87 25.28 15.36
C ASP A 686 4.39 24.09 16.21
N ILE A 687 5.00 23.86 17.37
CA ILE A 687 4.75 22.67 18.22
C ILE A 687 3.32 22.69 18.80
N ASP A 688 2.72 23.87 18.89
CA ASP A 688 1.32 24.05 19.34
C ASP A 688 0.29 23.68 18.24
N LEU A 689 0.74 23.41 17.01
CA LEU A 689 -0.12 23.12 15.86
C LEU A 689 0.08 21.68 15.36
N ASP A 690 -1.04 21.01 15.06
CA ASP A 690 -1.04 19.66 14.46
C ASP A 690 -0.63 19.66 12.96
N VAL A 691 -0.28 20.82 12.40
CA VAL A 691 0.08 21.00 10.98
C VAL A 691 1.37 21.82 10.84
N ALA A 692 2.19 21.46 9.85
CA ALA A 692 3.37 22.23 9.46
C ALA A 692 3.04 23.27 8.38
N PHE A 693 3.93 24.24 8.17
CA PHE A 693 3.84 25.22 7.09
C PHE A 693 4.80 24.88 5.96
N GLY A 694 4.32 24.97 4.72
CA GLY A 694 5.12 24.77 3.51
C GLY A 694 4.66 25.66 2.37
N ILE A 695 5.40 25.63 1.26
CA ILE A 695 5.05 26.30 0.01
C ILE A 695 5.13 25.34 -1.16
N VAL A 696 4.17 25.41 -2.07
CA VAL A 696 4.20 24.61 -3.30
C VAL A 696 5.17 25.25 -4.29
N VAL A 697 6.14 24.47 -4.77
CA VAL A 697 7.20 24.91 -5.70
C VAL A 697 7.14 24.19 -7.06
N GLY A 698 6.33 23.13 -7.17
CA GLY A 698 6.20 22.35 -8.39
C GLY A 698 4.94 21.49 -8.42
N VAL A 699 4.65 20.93 -9.60
CA VAL A 699 3.44 20.15 -9.88
C VAL A 699 3.84 18.96 -10.76
N CYS A 700 3.47 17.76 -10.33
CA CYS A 700 3.74 16.52 -11.05
C CYS A 700 2.41 15.89 -11.52
N PRO A 701 2.14 15.86 -12.84
CA PRO A 701 1.03 15.07 -13.37
C PRO A 701 1.40 13.58 -13.33
N ILE A 702 0.55 12.72 -12.78
CA ILE A 702 0.78 11.28 -12.73
C ILE A 702 0.24 10.63 -14.01
N ASN A 703 1.00 10.70 -15.11
CA ASN A 703 0.55 10.18 -16.40
C ASN A 703 1.47 9.11 -17.00
N THR A 704 2.68 8.95 -16.48
CA THR A 704 3.69 8.02 -17.00
C THR A 704 4.49 7.35 -15.88
N MET A 705 5.07 6.18 -16.14
CA MET A 705 5.96 5.51 -15.17
C MET A 705 7.13 6.41 -14.75
N ASN A 706 7.70 7.18 -15.67
CA ASN A 706 8.79 8.11 -15.35
C ASN A 706 8.33 9.19 -14.35
N SER A 707 7.12 9.75 -14.51
CA SER A 707 6.59 10.73 -13.56
C SER A 707 6.37 10.16 -12.15
N VAL A 708 6.04 8.86 -12.04
CA VAL A 708 5.91 8.18 -10.73
C VAL A 708 7.28 7.95 -10.10
N LEU A 709 8.27 7.51 -10.88
CA LEU A 709 9.64 7.33 -10.39
C LEU A 709 10.26 8.67 -9.93
N GLU A 710 10.02 9.76 -10.66
CA GLU A 710 10.44 11.11 -10.24
C GLU A 710 9.80 11.53 -8.92
N VAL A 711 8.52 11.21 -8.70
CA VAL A 711 7.83 11.45 -7.43
C VAL A 711 8.49 10.66 -6.29
N LEU A 712 8.81 9.38 -6.51
CA LEU A 712 9.53 8.58 -5.52
C LEU A 712 10.94 9.13 -5.25
N ASN A 713 11.64 9.59 -6.28
CA ASN A 713 12.96 10.20 -6.13
C ASN A 713 12.90 11.43 -5.21
N ILE A 714 11.87 12.26 -5.34
CA ILE A 714 11.67 13.41 -4.46
C ILE A 714 11.33 12.98 -3.03
N ASP A 715 10.39 12.05 -2.86
CA ASP A 715 9.89 11.64 -1.55
C ASP A 715 10.99 10.97 -0.69
N PHE A 716 11.84 10.18 -1.33
CA PHE A 716 13.00 9.53 -0.72
C PHE A 716 14.28 10.38 -0.77
N ASN A 717 14.21 11.63 -1.25
CA ASN A 717 15.35 12.54 -1.36
C ASN A 717 16.54 11.93 -2.13
N ILE A 718 16.24 11.23 -3.22
CA ILE A 718 17.22 10.68 -4.17
C ILE A 718 17.77 11.84 -5.01
N PRO A 719 19.08 12.10 -4.98
CA PRO A 719 19.69 13.18 -5.76
C PRO A 719 19.44 13.02 -7.26
N SER A 720 18.99 14.08 -7.93
CA SER A 720 18.55 14.02 -9.34
C SER A 720 19.69 14.04 -10.37
N SER A 721 20.90 14.50 -10.02
CA SER A 721 22.14 14.33 -10.81
C SER A 721 23.36 14.98 -10.14
N ILE A 722 24.57 14.48 -10.47
CA ILE A 722 25.87 15.04 -10.07
C ILE A 722 26.32 16.06 -11.14
N GLU A 723 25.61 17.18 -11.29
CA GLU A 723 25.75 18.04 -12.48
C GLU A 723 26.60 19.32 -12.32
N ASN A 724 27.10 19.64 -11.13
CA ASN A 724 27.74 20.94 -10.88
C ASN A 724 29.28 20.95 -10.91
N ILE A 725 29.94 19.88 -11.36
CA ILE A 725 31.41 19.82 -11.45
C ILE A 725 31.80 19.70 -12.92
N ASP A 726 32.66 20.59 -13.40
CA ASP A 726 33.20 20.56 -14.77
C ASP A 726 34.21 19.41 -14.92
N ILE A 727 33.69 18.19 -15.04
CA ILE A 727 34.47 16.97 -15.22
C ILE A 727 35.16 16.95 -16.58
N ASP A 728 34.58 17.59 -17.60
CA ASP A 728 35.20 17.63 -18.94
C ASP A 728 36.51 18.43 -18.93
N GLN A 729 36.61 19.46 -18.08
CA GLN A 729 37.86 20.20 -17.87
C GLN A 729 38.93 19.37 -17.13
N LEU A 730 38.53 18.56 -16.15
CA LEU A 730 39.46 17.78 -15.32
C LEU A 730 39.88 16.45 -15.98
N TYR A 731 38.95 15.80 -16.67
CA TYR A 731 39.05 14.46 -17.22
C TYR A 731 38.34 14.38 -18.59
N PRO A 732 38.96 14.89 -19.66
CA PRO A 732 38.39 14.85 -21.00
C PRO A 732 38.27 13.40 -21.50
N THR A 733 37.49 13.19 -22.56
CA THR A 733 37.24 11.85 -23.14
C THR A 733 38.50 11.14 -23.64
N ASP A 734 39.53 11.90 -24.00
CA ASP A 734 40.86 11.44 -24.44
C ASP A 734 41.89 11.48 -23.30
N TYR A 735 41.45 11.51 -22.04
CA TYR A 735 42.31 11.45 -20.88
C TYR A 735 43.26 10.25 -20.94
N THR A 736 44.55 10.50 -20.76
CA THR A 736 45.60 9.49 -20.67
C THR A 736 46.24 9.55 -19.30
N LEU A 737 46.68 8.40 -18.80
CA LEU A 737 47.31 8.33 -17.48
C LEU A 737 48.60 9.18 -17.48
N PRO A 738 48.81 10.01 -16.44
CA PRO A 738 50.03 10.78 -16.28
C PRO A 738 51.28 9.88 -16.21
N SER A 739 52.38 10.33 -16.79
CA SER A 739 53.63 9.54 -16.87
C SER A 739 54.29 9.22 -15.52
N ASP A 740 53.97 9.98 -14.47
CA ASP A 740 54.47 9.78 -13.11
C ASP A 740 53.78 8.61 -12.38
N VAL A 741 52.62 8.16 -12.86
CA VAL A 741 51.90 7.00 -12.32
C VAL A 741 52.77 5.74 -12.35
N SER A 742 53.59 5.54 -13.39
CA SER A 742 54.49 4.39 -13.51
C SER A 742 55.55 4.32 -12.40
N SER A 743 55.80 5.42 -11.68
CA SER A 743 56.71 5.43 -10.52
C SER A 743 56.02 5.08 -9.19
N THR A 744 54.69 5.21 -9.12
CA THR A 744 53.89 5.04 -7.89
C THR A 744 52.97 3.83 -7.93
N HIS A 745 52.75 3.23 -9.11
CA HIS A 745 51.87 2.10 -9.34
C HIS A 745 52.64 0.93 -9.96
N THR A 746 52.27 -0.28 -9.56
CA THR A 746 52.81 -1.51 -10.14
C THR A 746 52.22 -1.73 -11.53
N ASP A 747 53.07 -1.87 -12.54
CA ASP A 747 52.61 -2.18 -13.89
C ASP A 747 52.13 -3.63 -13.99
N MET A 748 50.86 -3.80 -14.38
CA MET A 748 50.19 -5.08 -14.58
C MET A 748 49.58 -5.17 -16.00
N THR A 749 49.95 -4.25 -16.90
CA THR A 749 49.34 -4.13 -18.24
C THR A 749 49.63 -5.33 -19.14
N GLU A 750 50.74 -6.04 -18.93
CA GLU A 750 51.11 -7.27 -19.68
C GLU A 750 50.41 -8.53 -19.18
N LYS A 751 49.66 -8.45 -18.08
CA LYS A 751 49.01 -9.62 -17.47
C LYS A 751 47.71 -9.96 -18.21
N TRP A 752 47.41 -11.27 -18.30
CA TRP A 752 46.18 -11.78 -18.90
C TRP A 752 44.97 -11.51 -18.00
N THR A 753 44.55 -10.25 -18.00
CA THR A 753 43.46 -9.74 -17.16
C THR A 753 42.18 -9.65 -17.97
N PHE A 754 41.05 -9.98 -17.34
CA PHE A 754 39.73 -9.90 -17.95
C PHE A 754 38.70 -9.37 -16.95
N SER A 755 37.57 -8.88 -17.45
CA SER A 755 36.43 -8.43 -16.63
C SER A 755 35.18 -9.25 -16.92
N ILE A 756 34.24 -9.27 -15.98
CA ILE A 756 32.91 -9.87 -16.14
C ILE A 756 31.88 -8.81 -15.71
N SER A 757 30.98 -8.41 -16.61
CA SER A 757 29.98 -7.38 -16.31
C SER A 757 28.72 -7.51 -17.18
N SER A 758 27.66 -6.81 -16.78
CA SER A 758 26.51 -6.57 -17.65
C SER A 758 26.87 -5.55 -18.75
N PRO A 759 26.24 -5.60 -19.95
CA PRO A 759 26.56 -4.69 -21.05
C PRO A 759 26.32 -3.20 -20.77
N THR A 760 25.43 -2.88 -19.83
CA THR A 760 24.95 -1.53 -19.54
C THR A 760 25.61 -0.89 -18.31
N GLU A 761 26.54 -1.59 -17.66
CA GLU A 761 27.16 -1.17 -16.41
C GLU A 761 28.64 -0.83 -16.62
N ALA A 762 29.14 0.15 -15.86
CA ALA A 762 30.56 0.44 -15.84
C ALA A 762 31.34 -0.67 -15.15
N ILE A 763 32.52 -0.99 -15.70
CA ILE A 763 33.31 -2.14 -15.26
C ILE A 763 34.26 -1.69 -14.16
N VAL A 764 33.89 -1.95 -12.91
CA VAL A 764 34.69 -1.53 -11.73
C VAL A 764 35.60 -2.62 -11.18
N ASN A 765 35.51 -3.85 -11.70
CA ASN A 765 36.35 -4.98 -11.28
C ASN A 765 36.93 -5.74 -12.47
N ALA A 766 38.16 -6.21 -12.34
CA ALA A 766 38.84 -7.08 -13.27
C ALA A 766 39.65 -8.16 -12.51
N PHE A 767 39.96 -9.26 -13.18
CA PHE A 767 40.54 -10.45 -12.58
C PHE A 767 41.65 -11.03 -13.44
N ASN A 768 42.67 -11.59 -12.79
CA ASN A 768 43.62 -12.50 -13.45
C ASN A 768 43.98 -13.66 -12.52
N ILE A 769 44.54 -14.71 -13.11
CA ILE A 769 45.07 -15.86 -12.39
C ILE A 769 46.31 -16.38 -13.12
N GLU A 770 47.34 -16.69 -12.34
CA GLU A 770 48.59 -17.26 -12.85
C GLU A 770 49.03 -18.42 -11.97
N GLU A 771 49.50 -19.51 -12.58
CA GLU A 771 50.18 -20.59 -11.85
C GLU A 771 51.65 -20.20 -11.62
N THR A 772 52.09 -20.31 -10.37
CA THR A 772 53.47 -20.10 -9.94
C THR A 772 54.32 -21.35 -10.19
N GLY A 773 55.64 -21.20 -10.27
CA GLY A 773 56.57 -22.32 -10.46
C GLY A 773 56.47 -23.43 -9.41
N ASP A 774 55.97 -23.11 -8.21
CA ASP A 774 55.78 -24.06 -7.09
C ASP A 774 54.40 -24.75 -7.12
N GLY A 775 53.60 -24.53 -8.17
CA GLY A 775 52.27 -25.11 -8.35
C GLY A 775 51.15 -24.47 -7.52
N ASN A 776 51.38 -23.30 -6.91
CA ASN A 776 50.32 -22.47 -6.34
C ASN A 776 49.76 -21.52 -7.40
N TYR A 777 48.58 -20.95 -7.18
CA TYR A 777 48.01 -19.89 -7.99
C TYR A 777 48.19 -18.52 -7.31
N VAL A 778 48.42 -17.49 -8.11
CA VAL A 778 48.25 -16.09 -7.69
C VAL A 778 47.03 -15.56 -8.42
N ILE A 779 46.02 -15.18 -7.66
CA ILE A 779 44.79 -14.57 -8.17
C ILE A 779 44.85 -13.07 -7.90
N GLY A 780 44.82 -12.26 -8.95
CA GLY A 780 44.68 -10.82 -8.86
C GLY A 780 43.22 -10.41 -8.96
N ILE A 781 42.73 -9.72 -7.93
CA ILE A 781 41.45 -9.03 -7.94
C ILE A 781 41.72 -7.54 -7.99
N HIS A 782 41.31 -6.91 -9.10
CA HIS A 782 41.60 -5.51 -9.42
C HIS A 782 40.31 -4.71 -9.31
N THR A 783 40.22 -3.81 -8.34
CA THR A 783 39.10 -2.88 -8.24
C THR A 783 39.54 -1.49 -8.68
N SER A 784 38.68 -0.80 -9.42
CA SER A 784 38.94 0.55 -9.93
C SER A 784 39.36 1.51 -8.81
N ASP A 785 40.49 2.19 -8.98
CA ASP A 785 41.04 3.11 -7.97
C ASP A 785 40.41 4.51 -8.04
N VAL A 786 39.11 4.55 -7.77
CA VAL A 786 38.32 5.79 -7.69
C VAL A 786 38.93 6.77 -6.68
N SER A 787 39.53 6.25 -5.60
CA SER A 787 40.16 7.05 -4.55
C SER A 787 41.39 7.84 -5.02
N ASN A 788 41.99 7.47 -6.16
CA ASN A 788 43.08 8.23 -6.77
C ASN A 788 42.60 9.56 -7.36
N TYR A 789 41.42 9.54 -7.98
CA TYR A 789 40.82 10.70 -8.63
C TYR A 789 40.00 11.55 -7.65
N ILE A 790 39.52 10.93 -6.57
CA ILE A 790 38.70 11.58 -5.56
C ILE A 790 39.48 11.64 -4.25
N THR A 791 40.20 12.73 -4.03
CA THR A 791 40.92 12.99 -2.77
C THR A 791 39.94 13.39 -1.66
N LYS A 792 40.27 13.05 -0.42
CA LYS A 792 39.44 13.38 0.75
C LYS A 792 39.19 14.89 0.81
N ASP A 793 37.94 15.28 1.08
CA ASP A 793 37.47 16.66 1.20
C ASP A 793 37.53 17.48 -0.11
N SER A 794 37.81 16.85 -1.26
CA SER A 794 37.67 17.48 -2.57
C SER A 794 36.20 17.75 -2.92
N PRO A 795 35.89 18.66 -3.88
CA PRO A 795 34.51 18.89 -4.31
C PRO A 795 33.77 17.62 -4.75
N ILE A 796 34.45 16.73 -5.48
CA ILE A 796 33.87 15.45 -5.92
C ILE A 796 33.64 14.52 -4.71
N ASP A 797 34.55 14.52 -3.71
CA ASP A 797 34.39 13.73 -2.48
C ASP A 797 33.19 14.19 -1.65
N LEU A 798 32.98 15.51 -1.53
CA LEU A 798 31.85 16.06 -0.81
C LEU A 798 30.53 15.66 -1.48
N VAL A 799 30.47 15.65 -2.81
CA VAL A 799 29.30 15.18 -3.56
C VAL A 799 29.10 13.67 -3.38
N ALA A 800 30.15 12.86 -3.49
CA ALA A 800 30.07 11.42 -3.27
C ALA A 800 29.63 11.08 -1.83
N LYS A 801 30.14 11.83 -0.84
CA LYS A 801 29.76 11.74 0.57
C LYS A 801 28.32 12.18 0.83
N GLN A 802 27.78 13.09 0.02
CA GLN A 802 26.38 13.49 0.07
C GLN A 802 25.45 12.40 -0.50
N HIS A 803 25.85 11.76 -1.61
CA HIS A 803 25.10 10.68 -2.26
C HIS A 803 25.16 9.38 -1.47
N LYS A 804 26.30 9.07 -0.84
CA LYS A 804 26.57 7.96 0.11
C LYS A 804 26.49 6.57 -0.52
N ILE A 805 25.38 6.25 -1.18
CA ILE A 805 25.11 4.96 -1.81
C ILE A 805 24.25 5.15 -3.06
N SER A 806 24.49 4.35 -4.10
CA SER A 806 23.69 4.31 -5.30
C SER A 806 22.34 3.62 -5.07
N HIS A 807 21.34 3.98 -5.89
CA HIS A 807 19.98 3.43 -5.83
C HIS A 807 19.67 2.70 -7.13
N LEU A 808 19.00 1.54 -7.05
CA LEU A 808 18.65 0.74 -8.23
C LEU A 808 17.17 0.93 -8.61
N GLU A 809 16.92 1.24 -9.88
CA GLU A 809 15.58 1.26 -10.46
C GLU A 809 15.42 0.03 -11.39
N PRO A 810 14.37 -0.82 -11.25
CA PRO A 810 14.14 -1.97 -12.10
C PRO A 810 14.11 -1.61 -13.59
N GLY A 811 15.06 -2.17 -14.35
CA GLY A 811 15.17 -1.93 -15.79
C GLY A 811 15.95 -0.67 -16.18
N ARG A 812 16.60 0.01 -15.22
CA ARG A 812 17.57 1.09 -15.46
C ARG A 812 18.89 0.78 -14.75
N SER A 813 19.98 1.35 -15.25
CA SER A 813 21.30 1.25 -14.61
C SER A 813 21.32 2.01 -13.27
N SER A 814 22.06 1.47 -12.30
CA SER A 814 22.35 2.15 -11.02
C SER A 814 22.92 3.55 -11.28
N VAL A 815 22.45 4.56 -10.52
CA VAL A 815 23.03 5.91 -10.57
C VAL A 815 24.28 5.94 -9.68
N PRO A 816 25.49 6.11 -10.24
CA PRO A 816 26.73 6.10 -9.45
C PRO A 816 26.78 7.28 -8.47
N ILE A 817 27.47 7.11 -7.35
CA ILE A 817 27.70 8.20 -6.37
C ILE A 817 28.76 9.20 -6.83
N ILE A 818 29.46 8.88 -7.91
CA ILE A 818 30.48 9.69 -8.56
C ILE A 818 29.98 10.12 -9.96
N PRO A 819 30.48 11.22 -10.52
CA PRO A 819 30.06 11.67 -11.85
C PRO A 819 30.20 10.56 -12.91
N SER A 820 29.15 10.28 -13.68
CA SER A 820 29.15 9.17 -14.66
C SER A 820 30.28 9.31 -15.70
N LYS A 821 30.58 10.54 -16.12
CA LYS A 821 31.71 10.80 -17.03
C LYS A 821 33.07 10.40 -16.44
N LEU A 822 33.30 10.63 -15.15
CA LEU A 822 34.53 10.20 -14.47
C LEU A 822 34.61 8.65 -14.44
N LEU A 823 33.48 8.01 -14.17
CA LEU A 823 33.38 6.55 -14.14
C LEU A 823 33.64 5.93 -15.53
N GLU A 824 32.95 6.42 -16.56
CA GLU A 824 33.00 5.90 -17.93
C GLU A 824 34.33 6.20 -18.64
N ASN A 825 34.86 7.42 -18.49
CA ASN A 825 36.05 7.85 -19.21
C ASN A 825 37.34 7.29 -18.58
N VAL A 826 37.41 7.24 -17.25
CA VAL A 826 38.69 7.08 -16.53
C VAL A 826 38.72 5.85 -15.62
N CYS A 827 37.62 5.55 -14.92
CA CYS A 827 37.63 4.53 -13.86
C CYS A 827 37.22 3.12 -14.37
N SER A 828 36.50 3.02 -15.48
CA SER A 828 36.00 1.75 -16.01
C SER A 828 37.08 0.94 -16.73
N PHE A 829 37.20 -0.36 -16.43
CA PHE A 829 38.13 -1.32 -17.06
C PHE A 829 37.71 -1.70 -18.48
N ARG A 830 37.66 -0.72 -19.37
CA ARG A 830 37.37 -0.93 -20.79
C ARG A 830 38.50 -1.72 -21.46
N THR A 831 38.12 -2.60 -22.39
CA THR A 831 39.06 -3.48 -23.09
C THR A 831 40.15 -2.68 -23.79
N GLY A 832 41.41 -3.02 -23.52
CA GLY A 832 42.58 -2.42 -24.14
C GLY A 832 42.99 -1.05 -23.60
N ILE A 833 42.29 -0.50 -22.60
CA ILE A 833 42.61 0.79 -21.98
C ILE A 833 43.28 0.59 -20.62
N ASP A 834 44.36 1.32 -20.37
CA ASP A 834 45.06 1.30 -19.08
C ASP A 834 44.25 2.05 -18.02
N CYS A 835 44.02 1.39 -16.89
CA CYS A 835 43.22 1.92 -15.79
C CYS A 835 43.95 1.73 -14.46
N LEU A 836 43.78 2.69 -13.54
CA LEU A 836 44.33 2.57 -12.18
C LEU A 836 43.44 1.65 -11.35
N ALA A 837 44.09 0.72 -10.66
CA ALA A 837 43.44 -0.26 -9.83
C ALA A 837 44.08 -0.33 -8.45
N LEU A 838 43.24 -0.52 -7.43
CA LEU A 838 43.63 -1.08 -6.16
C LEU A 838 43.55 -2.61 -6.28
N SER A 839 44.71 -3.26 -6.27
CA SER A 839 44.86 -4.67 -6.58
C SER A 839 45.16 -5.48 -5.33
N ILE A 840 44.41 -6.57 -5.16
CA ILE A 840 44.58 -7.52 -4.09
C ILE A 840 45.01 -8.85 -4.70
N PHE A 841 46.17 -9.33 -4.28
CA PHE A 841 46.72 -10.60 -4.73
C PHE A 841 46.53 -11.66 -3.66
N LEU A 842 45.85 -12.74 -4.01
CA LEU A 842 45.68 -13.91 -3.18
C LEU A 842 46.60 -15.02 -3.67
N THR A 843 47.51 -15.49 -2.82
CA THR A 843 48.30 -16.70 -3.10
C THR A 843 47.54 -17.91 -2.59
N VAL A 844 47.19 -18.84 -3.50
CA VAL A 844 46.23 -19.92 -3.27
C VAL A 844 46.87 -21.26 -3.63
N LYS A 845 46.79 -22.24 -2.72
CA LYS A 845 47.22 -23.62 -3.01
C LYS A 845 46.23 -24.30 -3.97
N LYS A 846 46.64 -25.41 -4.60
CA LYS A 846 45.71 -26.30 -5.36
C LYS A 846 44.56 -26.85 -4.50
N THR A 847 44.70 -26.83 -3.17
CA THR A 847 43.64 -27.17 -2.21
C THR A 847 42.62 -26.05 -1.99
N GLY A 848 42.77 -24.90 -2.65
CA GLY A 848 41.95 -23.70 -2.44
C GLY A 848 42.33 -22.90 -1.19
N ASP A 849 43.32 -23.33 -0.39
CA ASP A 849 43.74 -22.59 0.79
C ASP A 849 44.54 -21.34 0.43
N ILE A 850 44.07 -20.19 0.91
CA ILE A 850 44.75 -18.89 0.78
C ILE A 850 45.85 -18.80 1.83
N ILE A 851 47.10 -18.62 1.38
CA ILE A 851 48.31 -18.58 2.21
C ILE A 851 48.99 -17.21 2.23
N GLY A 852 48.60 -16.31 1.34
CA GLY A 852 49.16 -14.96 1.24
C GLY A 852 48.13 -13.97 0.73
N VAL A 853 48.17 -12.75 1.26
CA VAL A 853 47.38 -11.59 0.83
C VAL A 853 48.34 -10.43 0.69
N ASP A 854 48.38 -9.82 -0.49
CA ASP A 854 49.19 -8.63 -0.78
C ASP A 854 48.33 -7.55 -1.45
N THR A 855 48.59 -6.29 -1.15
CA THR A 855 47.78 -5.15 -1.63
C THR A 855 48.68 -4.14 -2.32
N LYS A 856 48.37 -3.76 -3.55
CA LYS A 856 49.15 -2.80 -4.35
C LYS A 856 48.25 -1.81 -5.09
N THR A 857 48.76 -0.61 -5.31
CA THR A 857 48.27 0.27 -6.38
C THR A 857 48.91 -0.16 -7.70
N SER A 858 48.13 -0.23 -8.78
CA SER A 858 48.60 -0.80 -10.05
C SER A 858 47.96 -0.17 -11.28
N ILE A 859 48.60 -0.35 -12.43
CA ILE A 859 48.07 -0.02 -13.75
C ILE A 859 47.64 -1.33 -14.41
N VAL A 860 46.37 -1.46 -14.75
CA VAL A 860 45.77 -2.69 -15.29
C VAL A 860 45.17 -2.43 -16.65
N ASN A 861 45.38 -3.35 -17.58
CA ASN A 861 44.79 -3.34 -18.92
C ASN A 861 43.92 -4.59 -19.09
N SER A 862 42.60 -4.43 -19.12
CA SER A 862 41.69 -5.56 -19.36
C SER A 862 41.80 -6.01 -20.82
N LYS A 863 42.22 -7.25 -21.06
CA LYS A 863 42.41 -7.81 -22.41
C LYS A 863 41.09 -8.23 -23.05
N GLN A 864 40.10 -8.55 -22.22
CA GLN A 864 38.76 -8.95 -22.66
C GLN A 864 37.74 -8.65 -21.58
N SER A 865 36.54 -8.23 -21.99
CA SER A 865 35.38 -8.15 -21.12
C SER A 865 34.38 -9.21 -21.53
N PHE A 866 34.03 -10.09 -20.61
CA PHE A 866 32.98 -11.09 -20.78
C PHE A 866 31.66 -10.60 -20.22
N SER A 867 30.56 -10.95 -20.87
CA SER A 867 29.23 -10.91 -20.30
C SER A 867 28.98 -12.11 -19.38
N TYR A 868 28.04 -11.98 -18.44
CA TYR A 868 27.60 -13.12 -17.62
C TYR A 868 27.12 -14.30 -18.47
N GLN A 869 26.45 -14.03 -19.60
CA GLN A 869 25.98 -15.05 -20.54
C GLN A 869 27.14 -15.82 -21.19
N GLU A 870 28.17 -15.11 -21.65
CA GLU A 870 29.37 -15.75 -22.23
C GLU A 870 30.10 -16.61 -21.20
N VAL A 871 30.18 -16.16 -19.95
CA VAL A 871 30.77 -16.96 -18.86
C VAL A 871 29.93 -18.21 -18.59
N GLU A 872 28.60 -18.09 -18.54
CA GLU A 872 27.71 -19.24 -18.34
C GLU A 872 27.88 -20.31 -19.43
N GLU A 873 28.06 -19.87 -20.69
CA GLU A 873 28.37 -20.76 -21.83
C GLU A 873 29.74 -21.43 -21.68
N ILE A 874 30.78 -20.70 -21.25
CA ILE A 874 32.11 -21.25 -20.96
C ILE A 874 32.03 -22.34 -19.88
N LEU A 875 31.24 -22.12 -18.83
CA LEU A 875 31.07 -23.06 -17.72
C LEU A 875 30.25 -24.30 -18.11
N SER A 876 29.31 -24.15 -19.05
CA SER A 876 28.46 -25.24 -19.55
C SER A 876 29.18 -26.18 -20.51
N GLU A 877 30.15 -25.69 -21.30
CA GLU A 877 30.93 -26.49 -22.26
C GLU A 877 32.45 -26.39 -22.05
N PRO A 878 33.02 -26.99 -20.98
CA PRO A 878 34.44 -26.82 -20.64
C PRO A 878 35.43 -27.41 -21.66
N ALA A 879 34.99 -28.31 -22.55
CA ALA A 879 35.85 -29.16 -23.36
C ALA A 879 36.25 -28.59 -24.73
N SER A 880 35.73 -27.43 -25.15
CA SER A 880 35.88 -26.89 -26.51
C SER A 880 36.89 -25.76 -26.68
N SER A 881 37.55 -25.32 -25.60
CA SER A 881 38.28 -24.04 -25.58
C SER A 881 39.81 -24.20 -25.70
N SER A 882 40.39 -23.74 -26.80
CA SER A 882 41.84 -23.48 -26.95
C SER A 882 42.29 -22.10 -26.41
N ASP A 883 41.35 -21.33 -25.83
CA ASP A 883 41.56 -19.98 -25.35
C ASP A 883 42.06 -19.97 -23.89
N TYR A 884 43.17 -19.25 -23.65
CA TYR A 884 43.79 -19.14 -22.33
C TYR A 884 42.90 -18.41 -21.31
N LEU A 885 42.19 -17.34 -21.71
CA LEU A 885 41.34 -16.58 -20.79
C LEU A 885 40.12 -17.39 -20.35
N LYS A 886 39.52 -18.16 -21.25
CA LYS A 886 38.45 -19.11 -20.91
C LYS A 886 38.94 -20.19 -19.94
N SER A 887 40.17 -20.66 -20.11
CA SER A 887 40.80 -21.60 -19.16
C SER A 887 40.99 -20.96 -17.78
N CYS A 888 41.36 -19.67 -17.73
CA CYS A 888 41.45 -18.90 -16.48
C CYS A 888 40.09 -18.82 -15.76
N VAL A 889 39.01 -18.55 -16.49
CA VAL A 889 37.64 -18.54 -15.95
C VAL A 889 37.27 -19.89 -15.32
N LEU A 890 37.56 -21.00 -16.00
CA LEU A 890 37.27 -22.36 -15.49
C LEU A 890 38.04 -22.66 -14.20
N VAL A 891 39.33 -22.31 -14.13
CA VAL A 891 40.14 -22.52 -12.92
C VAL A 891 39.63 -21.67 -11.76
N LEU A 892 39.30 -20.39 -12.03
CA LEU A 892 38.71 -19.50 -11.01
C LEU A 892 37.37 -20.03 -10.49
N TYR A 893 36.51 -20.53 -11.38
CA TYR A 893 35.24 -21.16 -11.00
C TYR A 893 35.44 -22.34 -10.06
N TYR A 894 36.39 -23.21 -10.36
CA TYR A 894 36.70 -24.35 -9.50
C TYR A 894 37.19 -23.91 -8.10
N ILE A 895 38.12 -22.96 -8.04
CA ILE A 895 38.64 -22.42 -6.77
C ILE A 895 37.53 -21.74 -5.96
N CYS A 896 36.67 -20.96 -6.60
CA CYS A 896 35.52 -20.32 -5.96
C CYS A 896 34.53 -21.34 -5.40
N GLY A 897 34.28 -22.45 -6.11
CA GLY A 897 33.50 -23.57 -5.60
C GLY A 897 34.08 -24.14 -4.30
N MET A 898 35.41 -24.25 -4.19
CA MET A 898 36.09 -24.70 -2.96
C MET A 898 35.93 -23.70 -1.81
N TRP A 899 36.11 -22.40 -2.08
CA TRP A 899 35.93 -21.33 -1.09
C TRP A 899 34.49 -21.29 -0.57
N ARG A 900 33.52 -21.35 -1.47
CA ARG A 900 32.10 -21.39 -1.15
C ARG A 900 31.75 -22.59 -0.28
N GLN A 901 32.25 -23.78 -0.64
CA GLN A 901 32.03 -25.00 0.14
C GLN A 901 32.68 -24.92 1.54
N LYS A 902 33.84 -24.27 1.67
CA LYS A 902 34.50 -24.03 2.98
C LYS A 902 33.68 -23.08 3.84
N ARG A 903 33.09 -22.03 3.25
CA ARG A 903 32.31 -20.98 3.93
C ARG A 903 30.90 -21.42 4.33
N LEU A 904 30.21 -22.16 3.47
CA LEU A 904 28.79 -22.51 3.64
C LEU A 904 28.53 -23.99 3.91
N GLY A 905 29.54 -24.86 3.75
CA GLY A 905 29.35 -26.31 3.81
C GLY A 905 28.33 -26.77 2.77
N ASN A 906 27.43 -27.68 3.16
CA ASN A 906 26.39 -28.21 2.27
C ASN A 906 25.50 -27.11 1.66
N ALA A 907 25.28 -25.98 2.37
CA ALA A 907 24.49 -24.86 1.85
C ALA A 907 25.16 -24.14 0.66
N GLY A 908 26.46 -24.40 0.40
CA GLY A 908 27.19 -23.85 -0.75
C GLY A 908 26.60 -24.26 -2.10
N LEU A 909 25.82 -25.34 -2.16
CA LEU A 909 25.14 -25.80 -3.37
C LEU A 909 23.90 -24.96 -3.74
N TYR A 910 23.39 -24.15 -2.83
CA TYR A 910 22.25 -23.27 -3.10
C TYR A 910 22.72 -21.90 -3.61
N PHE A 911 22.06 -21.41 -4.66
CA PHE A 911 22.31 -20.11 -5.26
C PHE A 911 21.21 -19.12 -4.85
N ASN A 912 21.48 -18.30 -3.83
CA ASN A 912 20.57 -17.25 -3.38
C ASN A 912 20.69 -16.03 -4.30
N LEU A 913 20.12 -16.13 -5.49
CA LEU A 913 20.19 -15.13 -6.56
C LEU A 913 18.85 -14.44 -6.80
N ASP A 914 18.91 -13.21 -7.28
CA ASP A 914 17.72 -12.48 -7.73
C ASP A 914 17.20 -13.00 -9.07
N ILE A 915 15.95 -12.69 -9.42
CA ILE A 915 15.26 -13.27 -10.59
C ILE A 915 16.06 -13.07 -11.90
N GLN A 916 16.69 -11.91 -12.07
CA GLN A 916 17.48 -11.60 -13.27
C GLN A 916 18.77 -12.44 -13.34
N GLU A 917 19.44 -12.61 -12.21
CA GLU A 917 20.69 -13.36 -12.07
C GLU A 917 20.48 -14.88 -12.25
N LYS A 918 19.27 -15.39 -12.02
CA LYS A 918 18.95 -16.82 -12.21
C LYS A 918 19.06 -17.29 -13.67
N THR A 919 19.20 -16.38 -14.62
CA THR A 919 19.47 -16.72 -16.03
C THR A 919 20.92 -17.15 -16.26
N THR A 920 21.85 -16.68 -15.43
CA THR A 920 23.31 -16.94 -15.51
C THR A 920 23.87 -17.29 -14.12
N PRO A 921 23.37 -18.36 -13.48
CA PRO A 921 23.56 -18.57 -12.05
C PRO A 921 25.03 -18.84 -11.69
N GLU A 922 25.72 -19.65 -12.47
CA GLU A 922 27.10 -20.03 -12.21
C GLU A 922 28.06 -18.86 -12.40
N ALA A 923 27.85 -18.05 -13.44
CA ALA A 923 28.60 -16.84 -13.68
C ALA A 923 28.43 -15.81 -12.55
N CYS A 924 27.19 -15.59 -12.08
CA CYS A 924 26.92 -14.70 -10.94
C CYS A 924 27.60 -15.21 -9.66
N VAL A 925 27.51 -16.51 -9.36
CA VAL A 925 28.12 -17.10 -8.16
C VAL A 925 29.65 -17.02 -8.19
N LEU A 926 30.28 -17.19 -9.36
CA LEU A 926 31.72 -16.99 -9.54
C LEU A 926 32.16 -15.59 -9.10
N VAL A 927 31.52 -14.56 -9.67
CA VAL A 927 31.86 -13.17 -9.35
C VAL A 927 31.56 -12.87 -7.88
N GLN A 928 30.38 -13.25 -7.38
CA GLN A 928 30.01 -13.02 -5.98
C GLN A 928 31.01 -13.65 -5.01
N GLU A 929 31.47 -14.89 -5.23
CA GLU A 929 32.41 -15.54 -4.32
C GLU A 929 33.81 -14.93 -4.38
N LEU A 930 34.27 -14.48 -5.56
CA LEU A 930 35.51 -13.70 -5.68
C LEU A 930 35.45 -12.43 -4.84
N LEU A 931 34.37 -11.66 -4.99
CA LEU A 931 34.19 -10.39 -4.29
C LEU A 931 33.99 -10.59 -2.78
N ILE A 932 33.25 -11.61 -2.35
CA ILE A 932 33.12 -11.95 -0.92
C ILE A 932 34.48 -12.33 -0.34
N THR A 933 35.25 -13.16 -1.04
CA THR A 933 36.54 -13.66 -0.56
C THR A 933 37.55 -12.52 -0.39
N VAL A 934 37.67 -11.62 -1.38
CA VAL A 934 38.60 -10.49 -1.30
C VAL A 934 38.20 -9.53 -0.17
N ASN A 935 36.92 -9.19 -0.05
CA ASN A 935 36.40 -8.31 1.01
C ASN A 935 36.68 -8.89 2.41
N TYR A 936 36.47 -10.20 2.60
CA TYR A 936 36.79 -10.87 3.86
C TYR A 936 38.29 -10.81 4.19
N HIS A 937 39.17 -11.14 3.24
CA HIS A 937 40.62 -11.15 3.47
C HIS A 937 41.20 -9.75 3.68
N VAL A 938 40.67 -8.74 2.98
CA VAL A 938 40.99 -7.33 3.19
C VAL A 938 40.56 -6.88 4.59
N ALA A 939 39.39 -7.29 5.07
CA ALA A 939 38.96 -6.98 6.44
C ALA A 939 39.95 -7.52 7.48
N GLN A 940 40.41 -8.77 7.33
CA GLN A 940 41.42 -9.34 8.24
C GLN A 940 42.76 -8.60 8.16
N TYR A 941 43.22 -8.30 6.93
CA TYR A 941 44.46 -7.56 6.71
C TYR A 941 44.43 -6.18 7.36
N LEU A 942 43.33 -5.44 7.16
CA LEU A 942 43.13 -4.11 7.72
C LEU A 942 43.06 -4.14 9.24
N LEU A 943 42.26 -5.03 9.85
CA LEU A 943 42.13 -5.10 11.30
C LEU A 943 43.44 -5.45 12.02
N ASN A 944 44.30 -6.25 11.38
CA ASN A 944 45.62 -6.57 11.93
C ASN A 944 46.55 -5.35 12.00
N LYS A 945 46.33 -4.32 11.18
CA LYS A 945 47.16 -3.11 11.10
C LYS A 945 46.51 -1.88 11.72
N LEU A 946 45.18 -1.77 11.60
CA LEU A 946 44.34 -0.64 11.97
C LEU A 946 43.11 -1.17 12.74
N PRO A 947 43.24 -1.55 14.03
CA PRO A 947 42.18 -2.26 14.73
C PRO A 947 40.91 -1.44 14.98
N ASP A 948 41.02 -0.11 15.07
CA ASP A 948 39.96 0.76 15.62
C ASP A 948 39.24 1.66 14.60
N VAL A 949 39.72 1.72 13.35
CA VAL A 949 39.25 2.71 12.34
C VAL A 949 38.66 2.07 11.08
N ILE A 950 38.20 0.82 11.15
CA ILE A 950 37.67 0.08 9.99
C ILE A 950 36.14 0.11 10.01
N PRO A 951 35.48 0.48 8.92
CA PRO A 951 34.03 0.33 8.80
C PRO A 951 33.66 -1.12 8.48
N LEU A 952 33.37 -1.89 9.52
CA LEU A 952 32.95 -3.28 9.39
C LEU A 952 31.47 -3.39 9.03
N ILE A 953 31.10 -4.45 8.34
CA ILE A 953 29.72 -4.79 8.00
C ILE A 953 29.25 -5.85 8.97
N CYS A 954 28.21 -5.51 9.72
CA CYS A 954 27.64 -6.36 10.76
C CYS A 954 26.17 -6.65 10.43
N GLN A 955 25.81 -7.93 10.49
CA GLN A 955 24.44 -8.42 10.42
C GLN A 955 24.30 -9.51 11.48
N LEU A 956 23.65 -9.15 12.59
CA LEU A 956 23.42 -10.08 13.69
C LEU A 956 22.40 -11.16 13.28
N PRO A 957 22.42 -12.34 13.92
CA PRO A 957 21.34 -13.31 13.78
C PRO A 957 20.01 -12.71 14.26
N PRO A 958 18.86 -13.23 13.78
CA PRO A 958 17.56 -12.84 14.32
C PRO A 958 17.52 -13.03 15.84
N ARG A 959 16.76 -12.18 16.54
CA ARG A 959 16.56 -12.29 17.99
C ARG A 959 16.22 -13.72 18.39
N GLU A 960 16.95 -14.26 19.36
CA GLU A 960 16.88 -15.68 19.73
C GLU A 960 15.46 -16.15 20.03
N SER A 961 14.64 -15.33 20.71
CA SER A 961 13.24 -15.65 21.01
C SER A 961 12.39 -15.89 19.75
N VAL A 962 12.58 -15.07 18.72
CA VAL A 962 11.85 -15.14 17.45
C VAL A 962 12.41 -16.24 16.55
N LEU A 963 13.74 -16.41 16.55
CA LEU A 963 14.39 -17.50 15.83
C LEU A 963 13.95 -18.86 16.37
N GLN A 964 13.82 -19.01 17.69
CA GLN A 964 13.31 -20.24 18.32
C GLN A 964 11.86 -20.54 17.94
N LEU A 965 11.00 -19.52 17.81
CA LEU A 965 9.64 -19.68 17.31
C LEU A 965 9.63 -20.18 15.86
N TRP A 966 10.44 -19.57 15.00
CA TRP A 966 10.61 -20.01 13.61
C TRP A 966 11.12 -21.46 13.55
N LYS A 967 12.14 -21.81 14.33
CA LYS A 967 12.67 -23.19 14.40
C LYS A 967 11.59 -24.17 14.83
N LYS A 968 10.79 -23.86 15.86
CA LYS A 968 9.70 -24.74 16.31
C LYS A 968 8.64 -24.96 15.24
N GLN A 969 8.35 -23.94 14.45
CA GLN A 969 7.34 -23.99 13.41
C GLN A 969 7.82 -24.71 12.13
N TYR A 970 9.08 -24.49 11.73
CA TYR A 970 9.58 -24.87 10.40
C TYR A 970 10.72 -25.89 10.42
N ALA A 971 11.21 -26.37 11.57
CA ALA A 971 12.33 -27.33 11.61
C ALA A 971 12.04 -28.64 10.86
N ALA A 972 10.79 -29.11 10.87
CA ALA A 972 10.40 -30.33 10.15
C ALA A 972 10.51 -30.16 8.63
N ASP A 973 10.13 -28.98 8.11
CA ASP A 973 10.27 -28.65 6.69
C ASP A 973 11.74 -28.37 6.34
N ALA A 974 12.43 -27.58 7.17
CA ALA A 974 13.84 -27.23 7.00
C ALA A 974 14.77 -28.44 6.96
N LEU A 975 14.39 -29.57 7.58
CA LEU A 975 15.12 -30.84 7.47
C LEU A 975 15.34 -31.28 6.02
N ASN A 976 14.41 -30.92 5.12
CA ASN A 976 14.45 -31.26 3.70
C ASN A 976 15.19 -30.20 2.85
N SER A 977 15.91 -29.27 3.46
CA SER A 977 16.66 -28.24 2.75
C SER A 977 18.04 -28.00 3.35
N ILE A 978 19.07 -28.05 2.49
CA ILE A 978 20.44 -27.66 2.85
C ILE A 978 20.57 -26.15 3.08
N ALA A 979 19.80 -25.32 2.37
CA ALA A 979 19.83 -23.86 2.47
C ALA A 979 19.27 -23.37 3.81
N LEU A 980 18.37 -24.13 4.44
CA LEU A 980 17.75 -23.81 5.73
C LEU A 980 18.48 -24.40 6.94
N THR A 981 19.73 -24.85 6.77
CA THR A 981 20.53 -25.41 7.88
C THR A 981 21.18 -24.33 8.76
N GLN A 982 21.51 -23.17 8.21
CA GLN A 982 22.21 -22.08 8.90
C GLN A 982 21.56 -21.61 10.21
N PRO A 983 20.21 -21.49 10.33
CA PRO A 983 19.56 -21.14 11.60
C PRO A 983 19.91 -22.06 12.78
N PHE A 984 20.33 -23.30 12.50
CA PHE A 984 20.65 -24.32 13.52
C PHE A 984 22.14 -24.39 13.87
N LEU A 985 22.94 -23.48 13.33
CA LEU A 985 24.40 -23.44 13.50
C LEU A 985 24.81 -22.12 14.15
N GLU A 986 25.93 -22.16 14.89
CA GLU A 986 26.62 -20.94 15.30
C GLU A 986 27.36 -20.34 14.11
N ILE A 987 27.57 -19.01 14.13
CA ILE A 987 28.29 -18.32 13.06
C ILE A 987 29.72 -18.85 12.93
N GLY A 988 30.14 -19.09 11.70
CA GLY A 988 31.43 -19.71 11.35
C GLY A 988 31.37 -21.25 11.33
N ASN A 989 30.34 -21.87 11.91
CA ASN A 989 30.10 -23.30 11.76
C ASN A 989 29.32 -23.58 10.47
N VAL A 990 29.52 -24.79 9.92
CA VAL A 990 28.90 -25.20 8.66
C VAL A 990 28.36 -26.63 8.75
N CYS A 991 27.27 -26.92 8.03
CA CYS A 991 26.74 -28.27 7.93
C CYS A 991 27.60 -29.11 6.96
N LYS A 992 28.10 -30.26 7.41
CA LYS A 992 28.84 -31.24 6.59
C LYS A 992 28.22 -32.65 6.66
N CYS A 993 26.93 -32.74 6.98
CA CYS A 993 26.24 -34.01 7.10
C CYS A 993 26.20 -34.73 5.74
N LYS A 994 26.56 -36.02 5.70
CA LYS A 994 26.60 -36.80 4.45
C LYS A 994 25.29 -37.48 4.06
N VAL A 995 24.39 -37.69 5.03
CA VAL A 995 23.13 -38.44 4.83
C VAL A 995 21.96 -37.63 5.38
N ALA A 996 21.49 -37.90 6.61
CA ALA A 996 20.49 -37.08 7.27
C ALA A 996 21.15 -35.93 8.04
N CYS A 997 20.53 -34.75 8.01
CA CYS A 997 21.05 -33.56 8.69
C CYS A 997 20.94 -33.69 10.22
N THR A 998 22.02 -34.09 10.89
CA THR A 998 22.05 -34.24 12.35
C THR A 998 21.93 -32.90 13.10
N CYS A 999 22.31 -31.80 12.46
CA CYS A 999 22.17 -30.45 12.98
C CYS A 999 20.69 -30.12 13.28
N ILE A 1000 19.78 -30.50 12.37
CA ILE A 1000 18.34 -30.26 12.51
C ILE A 1000 17.67 -31.38 13.31
N VAL A 1001 18.05 -32.64 13.07
CA VAL A 1001 17.47 -33.80 13.78
C VAL A 1001 17.67 -33.71 15.30
N SER A 1002 18.82 -33.21 15.76
CA SER A 1002 19.08 -33.02 17.18
C SER A 1002 18.08 -32.03 17.80
N PHE A 1003 17.81 -30.91 17.11
CA PHE A 1003 16.83 -29.92 17.54
C PHE A 1003 15.41 -30.49 17.56
N LEU A 1004 15.00 -31.23 16.52
CA LEU A 1004 13.70 -31.89 16.44
C LEU A 1004 13.46 -32.84 17.62
N ARG A 1005 14.48 -33.66 17.95
CA ARG A 1005 14.43 -34.61 19.09
C ARG A 1005 14.33 -33.88 20.43
N GLN A 1006 15.16 -32.87 20.65
CA GLN A 1006 15.17 -32.10 21.90
C GLN A 1006 13.84 -31.37 22.14
N ASN A 1007 13.14 -30.95 21.07
CA ASN A 1007 11.87 -30.23 21.16
C ASN A 1007 10.64 -31.10 20.92
N SER A 1008 10.80 -32.43 20.78
CA SER A 1008 9.70 -33.37 20.53
C SER A 1008 8.82 -33.02 19.31
N ILE A 1009 9.44 -32.50 18.23
CA ILE A 1009 8.75 -32.12 16.99
C ILE A 1009 8.68 -33.34 16.07
N ARG A 1010 7.48 -33.67 15.57
CA ARG A 1010 7.29 -34.76 14.60
C ARG A 1010 7.76 -34.35 13.21
N ILE A 1011 8.41 -35.28 12.52
CA ILE A 1011 8.75 -35.16 11.10
C ILE A 1011 7.49 -35.49 10.29
N ASN A 1012 7.24 -34.75 9.22
CA ASN A 1012 6.13 -35.03 8.31
C ASN A 1012 6.42 -36.29 7.51
N ASP A 1013 5.45 -37.20 7.40
CA ASP A 1013 5.59 -38.46 6.63
C ASP A 1013 5.57 -38.22 5.11
N SER A 1014 5.20 -37.01 4.67
CA SER A 1014 5.09 -36.62 3.26
C SER A 1014 5.62 -35.21 3.01
N PHE A 1015 6.26 -35.01 1.86
CA PHE A 1015 6.72 -33.71 1.37
C PHE A 1015 5.92 -33.36 0.09
N ASN A 1016 5.32 -32.16 0.04
CA ASN A 1016 4.51 -31.78 -1.12
C ASN A 1016 5.40 -31.15 -2.19
N MET A 1017 5.14 -31.49 -3.44
CA MET A 1017 5.90 -31.00 -4.59
C MET A 1017 4.94 -30.68 -5.73
N TYR A 1018 5.25 -29.66 -6.52
CA TYR A 1018 4.49 -29.36 -7.73
C TYR A 1018 4.64 -30.50 -8.75
N GLN A 1019 3.55 -30.81 -9.45
CA GLN A 1019 3.53 -31.91 -10.41
C GLN A 1019 4.51 -31.65 -11.56
N ASP A 1020 4.62 -30.41 -12.03
CA ASP A 1020 5.55 -30.03 -13.09
C ASP A 1020 7.01 -30.17 -12.65
N LEU A 1021 7.32 -29.79 -11.40
CA LEU A 1021 8.65 -29.96 -10.82
C LEU A 1021 9.03 -31.45 -10.70
N PHE A 1022 8.06 -32.29 -10.29
CA PHE A 1022 8.27 -33.74 -10.25
C PHE A 1022 8.50 -34.30 -11.66
N GLY A 1023 7.74 -33.84 -12.66
CA GLY A 1023 7.95 -34.19 -14.06
C GLY A 1023 9.35 -33.85 -14.54
N ALA A 1024 9.84 -32.63 -14.26
CA ALA A 1024 11.18 -32.20 -14.60
C ALA A 1024 12.28 -33.04 -13.92
N ILE A 1025 12.07 -33.47 -12.67
CA ILE A 1025 12.99 -34.40 -11.98
C ILE A 1025 13.01 -35.75 -12.69
N CYS A 1026 11.85 -36.30 -13.07
CA CYS A 1026 11.77 -37.57 -13.79
C CYS A 1026 12.47 -37.49 -15.14
N GLU A 1027 12.23 -36.44 -15.93
CA GLU A 1027 12.87 -36.24 -17.23
C GLU A 1027 14.40 -36.10 -17.11
N ALA A 1028 14.86 -35.32 -16.13
CA ALA A 1028 16.28 -35.19 -15.83
C ALA A 1028 16.90 -36.52 -15.36
N ALA A 1029 16.16 -37.33 -14.60
CA ALA A 1029 16.59 -38.66 -14.18
C ALA A 1029 16.69 -39.64 -15.36
N ASP A 1030 15.71 -39.64 -16.27
CA ASP A 1030 15.70 -40.46 -17.47
C ASP A 1030 16.87 -40.11 -18.41
N SER A 1031 17.22 -38.82 -18.46
CA SER A 1031 18.36 -38.30 -19.24
C SER A 1031 19.71 -38.40 -18.50
N ASN A 1032 19.73 -38.95 -17.28
CA ASN A 1032 20.91 -39.02 -16.39
C ASN A 1032 21.57 -37.65 -16.12
N ALA A 1033 20.79 -36.56 -16.16
CA ALA A 1033 21.22 -35.19 -15.95
C ALA A 1033 21.27 -34.85 -14.45
N ILE A 1034 22.20 -35.48 -13.73
CA ILE A 1034 22.33 -35.40 -12.26
C ILE A 1034 22.45 -33.95 -11.76
N HIS A 1035 23.14 -33.09 -12.50
CA HIS A 1035 23.31 -31.68 -12.14
C HIS A 1035 21.97 -30.91 -12.15
N THR A 1036 21.11 -31.20 -13.14
CA THR A 1036 19.76 -30.61 -13.23
C THR A 1036 18.89 -31.06 -12.07
N ILE A 1037 18.93 -32.35 -11.71
CA ILE A 1037 18.22 -32.88 -10.53
C ILE A 1037 18.69 -32.15 -9.28
N GLN A 1038 20.00 -32.00 -9.11
CA GLN A 1038 20.59 -31.30 -7.96
C GLN A 1038 20.08 -29.86 -7.88
N LYS A 1039 20.12 -29.09 -8.98
CA LYS A 1039 19.60 -27.71 -9.05
C LYS A 1039 18.14 -27.63 -8.62
N ILE A 1040 17.28 -28.53 -9.12
CA ILE A 1040 15.86 -28.56 -8.78
C ILE A 1040 15.65 -28.86 -7.28
N VAL A 1041 16.37 -29.85 -6.74
CA VAL A 1041 16.20 -30.27 -5.34
C VAL A 1041 16.65 -29.20 -4.35
N VAL A 1042 17.73 -28.47 -4.64
CA VAL A 1042 18.27 -27.45 -3.72
C VAL A 1042 17.54 -26.11 -3.77
N SER A 1043 16.74 -25.87 -4.82
CA SER A 1043 16.02 -24.61 -5.05
C SER A 1043 14.82 -24.43 -4.11
N VAL A 1044 15.07 -23.89 -2.92
CA VAL A 1044 14.04 -23.74 -1.86
C VAL A 1044 12.78 -22.98 -2.32
N GLU A 1045 12.94 -22.01 -3.21
CA GLU A 1045 11.84 -21.24 -3.80
C GLU A 1045 10.88 -22.07 -4.66
N SER A 1046 11.33 -23.19 -5.21
CA SER A 1046 10.52 -24.06 -6.10
C SER A 1046 9.62 -25.03 -5.32
N HIS A 1047 9.79 -25.11 -3.99
CA HIS A 1047 9.05 -26.04 -3.13
C HIS A 1047 8.12 -25.28 -2.18
N PRO A 1048 6.79 -25.51 -2.19
CA PRO A 1048 5.83 -24.68 -1.44
C PRO A 1048 6.15 -24.50 0.05
N GLN A 1049 6.41 -25.59 0.77
CA GLN A 1049 6.69 -25.53 2.20
C GLN A 1049 8.01 -24.82 2.50
N LEU A 1050 9.05 -25.10 1.71
CA LEU A 1050 10.39 -24.52 1.89
C LEU A 1050 10.39 -23.04 1.53
N ALA A 1051 9.68 -22.64 0.47
CA ALA A 1051 9.55 -21.26 0.05
C ALA A 1051 8.88 -20.40 1.15
N VAL A 1052 7.85 -20.93 1.81
CA VAL A 1052 7.20 -20.26 2.95
C VAL A 1052 8.17 -20.14 4.13
N ALA A 1053 8.85 -21.23 4.51
CA ALA A 1053 9.82 -21.22 5.61
C ALA A 1053 10.96 -20.22 5.33
N PHE A 1054 11.51 -20.22 4.11
CA PHE A 1054 12.58 -19.33 3.67
C PHE A 1054 12.14 -17.87 3.62
N LYS A 1055 10.96 -17.57 3.07
CA LYS A 1055 10.40 -16.20 3.06
C LYS A 1055 10.19 -15.68 4.48
N LYS A 1056 9.68 -16.51 5.39
CA LYS A 1056 9.51 -16.14 6.80
C LYS A 1056 10.86 -15.91 7.48
N LEU A 1057 11.87 -16.74 7.21
CA LEU A 1057 13.22 -16.52 7.73
C LEU A 1057 13.84 -15.21 7.22
N LYS A 1058 13.73 -14.94 5.91
CA LYS A 1058 14.20 -13.67 5.31
C LYS A 1058 13.55 -12.46 5.98
N GLY A 1059 12.26 -12.54 6.29
CA GLY A 1059 11.56 -11.46 7.02
C GLY A 1059 11.97 -11.28 8.49
N LEU A 1060 12.69 -12.24 9.08
CA LEU A 1060 13.23 -12.13 10.44
C LEU A 1060 14.67 -11.60 10.48
N LEU A 1061 15.36 -11.64 9.34
CA LEU A 1061 16.74 -11.19 9.25
C LEU A 1061 16.79 -9.67 9.27
N ASP A 1062 17.54 -9.13 10.23
CA ASP A 1062 17.89 -7.73 10.20
C ASP A 1062 18.73 -7.43 8.98
N SER A 1063 18.60 -6.20 8.53
CA SER A 1063 19.48 -5.61 7.55
C SER A 1063 20.91 -5.49 8.07
N PHE A 1064 21.92 -5.65 7.19
CA PHE A 1064 23.30 -5.33 7.57
C PHE A 1064 23.45 -3.82 7.80
N ASN A 1065 24.38 -3.46 8.69
CA ASN A 1065 24.78 -2.11 9.03
C ASN A 1065 26.31 -1.99 9.08
N TYR A 1066 26.84 -0.82 8.75
CA TYR A 1066 28.22 -0.46 9.02
C TYR A 1066 28.43 -0.12 10.49
N GLN A 1067 29.52 -0.62 11.07
CA GLN A 1067 29.94 -0.27 12.42
C GLN A 1067 31.45 -0.05 12.45
N CYS A 1068 31.87 1.02 13.13
CA CYS A 1068 33.29 1.30 13.33
C CYS A 1068 33.93 0.21 14.20
N SER A 1069 35.06 -0.35 13.77
CA SER A 1069 35.78 -1.42 14.48
C SER A 1069 36.22 -1.00 15.88
N GLY A 1070 36.51 0.28 16.13
CA GLY A 1070 36.84 0.79 17.46
C GLY A 1070 35.63 0.93 18.41
N SER A 1071 34.41 0.82 17.90
CA SER A 1071 33.16 0.96 18.68
C SER A 1071 32.38 -0.35 18.83
N VAL A 1072 32.56 -1.31 17.92
CA VAL A 1072 31.83 -2.59 17.92
C VAL A 1072 32.54 -3.68 18.73
N SER A 1073 31.75 -4.39 19.54
CA SER A 1073 32.23 -5.53 20.33
C SER A 1073 32.64 -6.71 19.44
N LEU A 1074 33.61 -7.53 19.86
CA LEU A 1074 34.10 -8.65 19.05
C LEU A 1074 33.01 -9.70 18.74
N SER A 1075 32.04 -9.91 19.64
CA SER A 1075 30.93 -10.84 19.41
C SER A 1075 29.97 -10.37 18.32
N ASP A 1076 29.91 -9.06 18.09
CA ASP A 1076 28.93 -8.44 17.20
C ASP A 1076 29.51 -8.17 15.80
N ARG A 1077 30.81 -8.44 15.58
CA ARG A 1077 31.52 -8.30 14.28
C ARG A 1077 31.20 -9.43 13.30
N CYS A 1078 29.95 -9.87 13.25
CA CYS A 1078 29.54 -11.00 12.43
C CYS A 1078 28.58 -10.59 11.32
N ASN A 1079 28.59 -11.35 10.23
CA ASN A 1079 27.60 -11.28 9.17
C ASN A 1079 26.91 -12.64 9.08
N PHE A 1080 25.69 -12.71 9.61
CA PHE A 1080 24.94 -13.95 9.73
C PHE A 1080 24.70 -14.58 8.36
N SER A 1081 24.20 -13.84 7.37
CA SER A 1081 23.84 -14.41 6.06
C SER A 1081 25.06 -14.93 5.29
N LEU A 1082 26.19 -14.21 5.35
CA LEU A 1082 27.43 -14.63 4.69
C LEU A 1082 28.19 -15.73 5.46
N ASN A 1083 27.83 -15.98 6.72
CA ASN A 1083 28.53 -16.86 7.64
C ASN A 1083 30.01 -16.47 7.86
N LEU A 1084 30.27 -15.17 8.02
CA LEU A 1084 31.62 -14.61 8.16
C LEU A 1084 31.73 -13.70 9.40
N VAL A 1085 32.96 -13.51 9.87
CA VAL A 1085 33.32 -12.58 10.96
C VAL A 1085 34.36 -11.60 10.43
N ASN A 1086 34.20 -10.32 10.76
CA ASN A 1086 34.94 -9.19 10.18
C ASN A 1086 34.84 -9.15 8.65
N PHE A 1087 33.94 -8.31 8.15
CA PHE A 1087 33.70 -8.14 6.73
C PHE A 1087 33.67 -6.65 6.39
N VAL A 1088 34.13 -6.26 5.21
CA VAL A 1088 34.09 -4.88 4.71
C VAL A 1088 33.55 -4.88 3.28
N HIS A 1089 33.19 -3.71 2.75
CA HIS A 1089 33.02 -3.52 1.31
C HIS A 1089 34.17 -2.67 0.78
N MET A 1090 34.75 -3.09 -0.33
CA MET A 1090 35.75 -2.33 -1.10
C MET A 1090 35.61 -2.50 -2.62
N THR A 1091 34.77 -3.43 -3.09
CA THR A 1091 34.72 -3.89 -4.48
C THR A 1091 33.78 -3.08 -5.38
N SER A 1092 33.09 -2.08 -4.84
CA SER A 1092 32.09 -1.26 -5.55
C SER A 1092 32.23 0.25 -5.22
N PRO A 1093 33.41 0.87 -5.39
CA PRO A 1093 33.66 2.26 -5.01
C PRO A 1093 32.91 3.31 -5.84
N ALA A 1094 32.32 2.93 -6.98
CA ALA A 1094 31.45 3.80 -7.78
C ALA A 1094 30.02 3.92 -7.21
N ASP A 1095 29.63 2.97 -6.35
CA ASP A 1095 28.26 2.80 -5.86
C ASP A 1095 28.14 2.98 -4.35
N ASN A 1096 29.25 2.96 -3.61
CA ASN A 1096 29.26 3.01 -2.16
C ASN A 1096 30.42 3.83 -1.62
N TYR A 1097 30.11 4.88 -0.87
CA TYR A 1097 31.12 5.80 -0.33
C TYR A 1097 32.04 5.11 0.67
N MET A 1098 31.54 4.11 1.39
CA MET A 1098 32.35 3.35 2.35
C MET A 1098 33.48 2.55 1.67
N ASP A 1099 33.31 2.14 0.41
CA ASP A 1099 34.36 1.48 -0.35
C ASP A 1099 35.50 2.46 -0.65
N ILE A 1100 35.19 3.73 -0.98
CA ILE A 1100 36.21 4.79 -1.16
C ILE A 1100 36.97 5.03 0.16
N VAL A 1101 36.28 5.02 1.30
CA VAL A 1101 36.89 5.13 2.63
C VAL A 1101 37.85 3.95 2.86
N VAL A 1102 37.43 2.72 2.57
CA VAL A 1102 38.28 1.53 2.70
C VAL A 1102 39.48 1.58 1.75
N HIS A 1103 39.31 2.03 0.50
CA HIS A 1103 40.41 2.25 -0.44
C HIS A 1103 41.47 3.20 0.12
N ARG A 1104 41.04 4.33 0.71
CA ARG A 1104 41.94 5.29 1.35
C ARG A 1104 42.68 4.69 2.55
N LEU A 1105 42.02 3.86 3.35
CA LEU A 1105 42.66 3.13 4.45
C LEU A 1105 43.72 2.15 3.94
N ILE A 1106 43.43 1.38 2.89
CA ILE A 1106 44.40 0.47 2.27
C ILE A 1106 45.59 1.27 1.71
N LYS A 1107 45.34 2.35 0.97
CA LYS A 1107 46.40 3.22 0.44
C LYS A 1107 47.29 3.82 1.53
N SER A 1108 46.71 4.22 2.66
CA SER A 1108 47.51 4.73 3.78
C SER A 1108 48.52 3.70 4.30
N LEU A 1109 48.16 2.40 4.27
CA LEU A 1109 49.08 1.32 4.60
C LEU A 1109 50.13 1.08 3.52
N ILE A 1110 49.73 1.08 2.24
CA ILE A 1110 50.65 0.92 1.10
C ILE A 1110 51.73 2.00 1.10
N TYR A 1111 51.33 3.26 1.30
CA TYR A 1111 52.23 4.41 1.30
C TYR A 1111 52.86 4.72 2.67
N GLN A 1112 52.58 3.91 3.70
CA GLN A 1112 53.07 4.09 5.07
C GLN A 1112 52.76 5.49 5.66
N GLN A 1113 51.56 5.99 5.38
CA GLN A 1113 51.06 7.28 5.85
C GLN A 1113 50.19 7.13 7.12
N SER A 1114 49.96 8.24 7.82
CA SER A 1114 49.00 8.27 8.92
C SER A 1114 47.58 8.00 8.43
N THR A 1115 46.75 7.38 9.27
CA THR A 1115 45.36 7.08 8.92
C THR A 1115 44.58 8.33 8.52
N PRO A 1116 43.91 8.37 7.36
CA PRO A 1116 43.19 9.55 6.89
C PRO A 1116 41.93 9.87 7.69
N TYR A 1117 41.50 8.97 8.58
CA TYR A 1117 40.27 9.07 9.36
C TYR A 1117 40.54 8.82 10.85
N LYS A 1118 39.73 9.48 11.70
CA LYS A 1118 39.67 9.20 13.14
C LYS A 1118 38.52 8.24 13.46
N VAL A 1119 38.57 7.60 14.63
CA VAL A 1119 37.51 6.67 15.11
C VAL A 1119 36.14 7.34 15.09
N ASP A 1120 36.01 8.55 15.64
CA ASP A 1120 34.74 9.29 15.65
C ASP A 1120 34.24 9.64 14.25
N GLU A 1121 35.15 9.90 13.31
CA GLU A 1121 34.78 10.23 11.92
C GLU A 1121 34.19 9.00 11.21
N ILE A 1122 34.80 7.82 11.39
CA ILE A 1122 34.27 6.56 10.85
C ILE A 1122 32.94 6.21 11.50
N ARG A 1123 32.78 6.43 12.81
CA ARG A 1123 31.51 6.22 13.51
C ARG A 1123 30.39 7.06 12.91
N ILE A 1124 30.61 8.36 12.75
CA ILE A 1124 29.63 9.28 12.15
C ILE A 1124 29.31 8.86 10.71
N LEU A 1125 30.33 8.49 9.92
CA LEU A 1125 30.11 8.00 8.55
C LEU A 1125 29.26 6.73 8.51
N CYS A 1126 29.51 5.77 9.42
CA CYS A 1126 28.71 4.55 9.53
C CYS A 1126 27.23 4.89 9.81
N ASP A 1127 26.96 5.77 10.77
CA ASP A 1127 25.59 6.16 11.14
C ASP A 1127 24.85 6.85 9.97
N VAL A 1128 25.55 7.73 9.26
CA VAL A 1128 25.00 8.44 8.09
C VAL A 1128 24.69 7.47 6.95
N VAL A 1129 25.62 6.55 6.62
CA VAL A 1129 25.42 5.59 5.54
C VAL A 1129 24.35 4.55 5.90
N ASN A 1130 24.27 4.11 7.16
CA ASN A 1130 23.22 3.21 7.65
C ASN A 1130 21.83 3.81 7.49
N SER A 1131 21.69 5.10 7.78
CA SER A 1131 20.44 5.83 7.59
C SER A 1131 20.03 5.84 6.11
N SER A 1132 20.99 6.08 5.20
CA SER A 1132 20.76 6.01 3.75
C SER A 1132 20.51 4.59 3.23
N LEU A 1133 21.09 3.55 3.82
CA LEU A 1133 20.80 2.15 3.48
C LEU A 1133 19.34 1.79 3.78
N MET A 1134 18.79 2.27 4.89
CA MET A 1134 17.37 2.08 5.21
C MET A 1134 16.48 2.77 4.16
N ASN A 1135 16.80 4.03 3.84
CA ASN A 1135 16.11 4.81 2.83
C ASN A 1135 16.14 4.13 1.45
N LYS A 1136 17.32 3.65 1.03
CA LYS A 1136 17.50 2.89 -0.21
C LYS A 1136 16.58 1.68 -0.29
N ARG A 1137 16.50 0.86 0.78
CA ARG A 1137 15.65 -0.34 0.79
C ARG A 1137 14.18 0.00 0.64
N MET A 1138 13.70 1.03 1.36
CA MET A 1138 12.32 1.47 1.26
C MET A 1138 12.01 1.99 -0.15
N TYR A 1139 12.92 2.79 -0.71
CA TYR A 1139 12.82 3.29 -2.08
C TYR A 1139 12.73 2.13 -3.09
N GLU A 1140 13.67 1.18 -3.07
CA GLU A 1140 13.69 0.03 -3.99
C GLU A 1140 12.44 -0.86 -3.83
N GLN A 1141 11.92 -1.02 -2.61
CA GLN A 1141 10.65 -1.72 -2.37
C GLN A 1141 9.48 -0.98 -3.01
N SER A 1142 9.33 0.32 -2.76
CA SER A 1142 8.27 1.14 -3.36
C SER A 1142 8.34 1.16 -4.88
N VAL A 1143 9.54 1.25 -5.45
CA VAL A 1143 9.74 1.19 -6.90
C VAL A 1143 9.30 -0.19 -7.44
N ASN A 1144 9.69 -1.29 -6.81
CA ASN A 1144 9.27 -2.63 -7.21
C ASN A 1144 7.74 -2.83 -7.14
N GLU A 1145 7.09 -2.29 -6.11
CA GLU A 1145 5.63 -2.30 -5.96
C GLU A 1145 4.95 -1.56 -7.12
N VAL A 1146 5.44 -0.36 -7.47
CA VAL A 1146 4.92 0.42 -8.59
C VAL A 1146 5.10 -0.33 -9.92
N HIS A 1147 6.26 -0.95 -10.16
CA HIS A 1147 6.48 -1.77 -11.35
C HIS A 1147 5.55 -2.99 -11.41
N LEU A 1148 5.32 -3.65 -10.27
CA LEU A 1148 4.40 -4.78 -10.19
C LEU A 1148 2.97 -4.34 -10.49
N CYS A 1149 2.51 -3.24 -9.91
CA CYS A 1149 1.22 -2.64 -10.19
C CYS A 1149 1.06 -2.34 -11.69
N ASN A 1150 2.04 -1.69 -12.31
CA ASN A 1150 2.00 -1.39 -13.74
C ASN A 1150 1.97 -2.66 -14.63
N ARG A 1151 2.71 -3.71 -14.27
CA ARG A 1151 2.61 -5.00 -14.99
C ARG A 1151 1.23 -5.63 -14.86
N THR A 1152 0.63 -5.58 -13.67
CA THR A 1152 -0.72 -6.14 -13.45
C THR A 1152 -1.81 -5.37 -14.20
N THR A 1153 -1.70 -4.04 -14.31
CA THR A 1153 -2.64 -3.22 -15.08
C THR A 1153 -2.46 -3.42 -16.58
N GLN A 1154 -1.23 -3.49 -17.09
CA GLN A 1154 -0.98 -3.79 -18.51
C GLN A 1154 -1.48 -5.18 -18.92
N ASN A 1155 -1.26 -6.20 -18.08
CA ASN A 1155 -1.75 -7.56 -18.33
C ASN A 1155 -3.28 -7.69 -18.23
N SER A 1156 -3.98 -6.74 -17.59
CA SER A 1156 -5.45 -6.68 -17.60
C SER A 1156 -6.03 -6.13 -18.92
N SER A 1157 -5.19 -5.53 -19.76
CA SER A 1157 -5.57 -4.87 -21.03
C SER A 1157 -5.17 -5.62 -22.31
N SER A 1158 -4.54 -6.80 -22.20
CA SER A 1158 -4.30 -7.69 -23.35
C SER A 1158 -4.59 -9.15 -22.99
N PRO A 1159 -5.27 -9.93 -23.86
CA PRO A 1159 -5.35 -11.37 -23.68
C PRO A 1159 -4.07 -11.99 -24.25
N ALA A 1160 -3.05 -12.19 -23.43
CA ALA A 1160 -1.87 -12.95 -23.83
C ALA A 1160 -1.36 -13.86 -22.72
N SER A 1161 -1.40 -15.16 -23.05
CA SER A 1161 -0.49 -16.24 -22.67
C SER A 1161 0.73 -15.87 -21.80
N TYR A 1162 0.83 -16.55 -20.66
CA TYR A 1162 2.09 -16.73 -19.93
C TYR A 1162 3.10 -17.51 -20.79
N PRO A 1163 4.37 -17.08 -20.90
CA PRO A 1163 5.51 -17.97 -20.97
C PRO A 1163 5.95 -18.37 -19.55
N GLU A 1164 6.47 -19.59 -19.45
CA GLU A 1164 6.85 -20.38 -18.26
C GLU A 1164 7.72 -19.69 -17.20
#